data_AF-A0A430JQX5-F1
#
_entry.id   AF-A0A430JQX5-F1
#
_cell.length_a   1.000
_cell.length_b   1.000
_cell.length_c   1.000
_cell.angle_alpha   90.00
_cell.angle_beta   90.00
_cell.angle_gamma   90.00
#
_symmetry.space_group_name_H-M   'P 1'
#
loop_
_entity.id
_entity.type
_entity.pdbx_description
1 polymer ?
#
loop_
_entity_poly.entity_id
_entity_poly.type
_entity_poly.pdbx_seq_one_letter_code
_entity_poly.pdbx_strand_id
1 'polypeptide(L)'
;MKQNKQTPRGVRVALIAALAFLLCACGAKIDTALNLADDGSGERVITLVMERDSDAESEINGGFEAVEAAINNHLPGELSFSGLEVTDDKATGSFTLSFSDLDEYRDKVASLLAYSGSSIEPDISVTMGDSPLQQGFAYSENFTSRDLLGWLPDALVTDGVISDDNRSNVFDSLGNATITVGSETYSGDYGDLDVREAVDNRFSSVTVVVTPGDATSLDVSVVLGRWQRPTGPIVSKEDEYLESIDVADKRIDEDLPGENDYERSVGFTVKNTEELAEALDAVFLTSGSEFQVTEEPSTDGVVGIVSIYTGQIDTANVCSSCDERIDVVTGADSDDDVYASDGRVSAISLSDFSVESVRPVTITEIKAVLNVSGGRDATLRVDYTIPEDDAEAFGDIIAELLDPSVADGTLTTKDADGLRTYTVELSEPEKSFQYPAATFGLVEMQSGGDGDYRIRLSLSPQEALGGVTAEKTSAEIQLPRFNSFTEDAALSNPDWTVEGGTATLETSDSAVSFTAAAKGMTTTALVVRIVLSVLLVIAIVLAILFRKKIAASVRKARTSSQMKAVQEKAAQAKAASSSALQSAGAQWNAALAQQDQQASTPGGPNGAAGPGSSSPQPLAGSPGGQQQWRGGPAGNPGGPSASTLPVAPPIGGGAASAAPRPEDWSANFSEHSLM
;
A
#
# COMPACT_ATOMS: atom_id res chain seq x y z
N MET A 1 -75.90 -35.41 -80.88
CA MET A 1 -74.80 -36.18 -80.25
C MET A 1 -74.31 -35.36 -79.07
N LYS A 2 -74.78 -35.62 -77.84
CA LYS A 2 -74.13 -36.43 -76.77
C LYS A 2 -72.64 -36.09 -76.53
N GLN A 3 -72.38 -35.42 -75.40
CA GLN A 3 -71.52 -35.80 -74.26
C GLN A 3 -71.14 -34.49 -73.52
N ASN A 4 -71.78 -34.14 -72.39
CA ASN A 4 -71.57 -34.65 -71.03
C ASN A 4 -70.10 -34.84 -70.65
N LYS A 5 -69.51 -33.81 -70.00
CA LYS A 5 -68.43 -34.00 -69.01
C LYS A 5 -68.83 -33.22 -67.75
N GLN A 6 -69.32 -33.99 -66.78
CA GLN A 6 -69.45 -33.58 -65.39
C GLN A 6 -68.05 -33.24 -64.87
N THR A 7 -67.83 -31.99 -64.50
CA THR A 7 -66.79 -31.62 -63.54
C THR A 7 -67.31 -31.97 -62.14
N PRO A 8 -66.49 -32.59 -61.28
CA PRO A 8 -66.94 -33.11 -59.99
C PRO A 8 -67.23 -31.94 -59.04
N ARG A 9 -68.49 -31.83 -58.62
CA ARG A 9 -68.98 -30.92 -57.57
C ARG A 9 -68.23 -31.05 -56.23
N GLY A 10 -67.40 -32.09 -56.04
CA GLY A 10 -66.64 -32.32 -54.81
C GLY A 10 -65.42 -31.41 -54.61
N VAL A 11 -64.80 -30.89 -55.67
CA VAL A 11 -63.53 -30.13 -55.53
C VAL A 11 -63.77 -28.64 -55.19
N ARG A 12 -64.92 -28.08 -55.57
CA ARG A 12 -65.31 -26.71 -55.17
C ARG A 12 -65.95 -26.64 -53.80
N VAL A 13 -66.63 -27.70 -53.36
CA VAL A 13 -67.19 -27.79 -52.00
C VAL A 13 -66.11 -28.10 -50.97
N ALA A 14 -65.08 -28.88 -51.32
CA ALA A 14 -63.93 -29.11 -50.44
C ALA A 14 -63.02 -27.87 -50.29
N LEU A 15 -62.88 -27.03 -51.32
CA LEU A 15 -62.09 -25.80 -51.23
C LEU A 15 -62.83 -24.67 -50.48
N ILE A 16 -64.17 -24.62 -50.57
CA ILE A 16 -65.00 -23.67 -49.80
C ILE A 16 -65.18 -24.15 -48.35
N ALA A 17 -65.24 -25.46 -48.10
CA ALA A 17 -65.20 -26.01 -46.74
C ALA A 17 -63.80 -25.86 -46.12
N ALA A 18 -62.71 -26.00 -46.88
CA ALA A 18 -61.36 -25.72 -46.39
C ALA A 18 -61.09 -24.22 -46.20
N LEU A 19 -61.76 -23.32 -46.94
CA LEU A 19 -61.77 -21.88 -46.66
C LEU A 19 -62.70 -21.52 -45.49
N ALA A 20 -63.77 -22.27 -45.25
CA ALA A 20 -64.69 -22.03 -44.12
C ALA A 20 -64.15 -22.59 -42.79
N PHE A 21 -63.23 -23.55 -42.81
CA PHE A 21 -62.49 -24.00 -41.62
C PHE A 21 -61.30 -23.09 -41.24
N LEU A 22 -61.03 -22.04 -42.03
CA LEU A 22 -59.99 -21.03 -41.73
C LEU A 22 -60.56 -19.76 -41.04
N LEU A 23 -61.86 -19.72 -40.73
CA LEU A 23 -62.57 -18.49 -40.30
C LEU A 23 -63.41 -18.63 -39.01
N CYS A 24 -63.29 -19.72 -38.26
CA CYS A 24 -63.93 -19.85 -36.93
C CYS A 24 -62.94 -19.51 -35.80
N ALA A 25 -62.28 -18.35 -35.92
CA ALA A 25 -61.42 -17.81 -34.89
C ALA A 25 -62.25 -16.91 -33.95
N CYS A 26 -63.08 -17.50 -33.08
CA CYS A 26 -63.88 -16.75 -32.10
C CYS A 26 -63.09 -16.40 -30.82
N GLY A 27 -61.76 -16.38 -30.88
CA GLY A 27 -60.89 -16.06 -29.75
C GLY A 27 -60.78 -14.56 -29.52
N ALA A 28 -60.38 -14.16 -28.31
CA ALA A 28 -60.13 -12.77 -27.99
C ALA A 28 -58.86 -12.27 -28.70
N LYS A 29 -58.95 -11.08 -29.29
CA LYS A 29 -57.81 -10.26 -29.69
C LYS A 29 -57.26 -9.52 -28.47
N ILE A 30 -55.93 -9.47 -28.32
CA ILE A 30 -55.27 -8.84 -27.17
C ILE A 30 -54.56 -7.55 -27.58
N ASP A 31 -55.10 -6.39 -27.23
CA ASP A 31 -54.42 -5.11 -27.36
C ASP A 31 -53.66 -4.78 -26.06
N THR A 32 -52.49 -4.16 -26.15
CA THR A 32 -51.61 -3.86 -25.01
C THR A 32 -51.16 -2.41 -25.02
N ALA A 33 -51.26 -1.74 -23.88
CA ALA A 33 -50.66 -0.42 -23.66
C ALA A 33 -49.81 -0.45 -22.39
N LEU A 34 -48.52 -0.13 -22.51
CA LEU A 34 -47.61 0.07 -21.39
C LEU A 34 -47.36 1.58 -21.23
N ASN A 35 -47.64 2.12 -20.06
CA ASN A 35 -47.33 3.50 -19.71
C ASN A 35 -46.19 3.50 -18.69
N LEU A 36 -45.06 4.13 -19.03
CA LEU A 36 -43.89 4.27 -18.18
C LEU A 36 -43.65 5.75 -17.86
N ALA A 37 -43.38 6.04 -16.60
CA ALA A 37 -42.87 7.31 -16.13
C ALA A 37 -41.34 7.32 -16.13
N ASP A 38 -40.74 8.51 -16.03
CA ASP A 38 -39.29 8.69 -16.05
C ASP A 38 -38.57 8.04 -14.85
N ASP A 39 -39.30 7.80 -13.74
CA ASP A 39 -38.80 7.10 -12.55
C ASP A 39 -38.93 5.57 -12.64
N GLY A 40 -39.38 5.05 -13.78
CA GLY A 40 -39.61 3.62 -14.01
C GLY A 40 -40.92 3.08 -13.44
N SER A 41 -41.73 3.91 -12.77
CA SER A 41 -43.09 3.55 -12.35
C SER A 41 -44.06 3.50 -13.54
N GLY A 42 -45.20 2.82 -13.40
CA GLY A 42 -46.14 2.74 -14.51
C GLY A 42 -47.29 1.78 -14.37
N GLU A 43 -47.94 1.54 -15.51
CA GLU A 43 -49.00 0.55 -15.64
C GLU A 43 -49.01 -0.11 -17.03
N ARG A 44 -49.31 -1.41 -17.06
CA ARG A 44 -49.63 -2.16 -18.28
C ARG A 44 -51.12 -2.45 -18.29
N VAL A 45 -51.79 -2.02 -19.35
CA VAL A 45 -53.20 -2.30 -19.62
C VAL A 45 -53.29 -3.31 -20.76
N ILE A 46 -53.86 -4.48 -20.45
CA ILE A 46 -54.10 -5.57 -21.40
C ILE A 46 -55.60 -5.63 -21.69
N THR A 47 -56.00 -5.35 -22.92
CA THR A 47 -57.41 -5.30 -23.33
C THR A 47 -57.76 -6.50 -24.19
N LEU A 48 -58.73 -7.30 -23.73
CA LEU A 48 -59.34 -8.36 -24.50
C LEU A 48 -60.50 -7.80 -25.31
N VAL A 49 -60.51 -8.08 -26.62
CA VAL A 49 -61.63 -7.77 -27.52
C VAL A 49 -62.14 -9.08 -28.11
N MET A 50 -63.36 -9.45 -27.73
CA MET A 50 -64.05 -10.63 -28.25
C MET A 50 -65.15 -10.18 -29.20
N GLU A 51 -65.15 -10.71 -30.43
CA GLU A 51 -66.27 -10.50 -31.35
C GLU A 51 -67.51 -11.26 -30.84
N ARG A 52 -68.69 -10.64 -30.98
CA ARG A 52 -69.96 -11.26 -30.61
C ARG A 52 -70.72 -11.69 -31.86
N ASP A 53 -70.46 -12.91 -32.30
CA ASP A 53 -71.26 -13.58 -33.30
C ASP A 53 -71.98 -14.81 -32.71
N SER A 54 -72.85 -15.43 -33.51
CA SER A 54 -73.65 -16.57 -33.07
C SER A 54 -72.82 -17.80 -32.72
N ASP A 55 -71.62 -17.92 -33.29
CA ASP A 55 -70.75 -19.06 -33.10
C ASP A 55 -70.01 -18.89 -31.75
N ALA A 56 -69.43 -17.71 -31.49
CA ALA A 56 -68.81 -17.35 -30.21
C ALA A 56 -69.77 -17.49 -29.02
N GLU A 57 -71.01 -17.00 -29.16
CA GLU A 57 -72.01 -17.10 -28.09
C GLU A 57 -72.44 -18.54 -27.82
N SER A 58 -72.40 -19.43 -28.83
CA SER A 58 -72.79 -20.83 -28.67
C SER A 58 -71.75 -21.67 -27.92
N GLU A 59 -70.50 -21.21 -27.89
CA GLU A 59 -69.37 -21.88 -27.22
C GLU A 59 -69.19 -21.43 -25.75
N ILE A 60 -69.91 -20.38 -25.32
CA ILE A 60 -69.85 -19.81 -23.96
C ILE A 60 -71.09 -20.21 -23.15
N ASN A 61 -70.92 -21.19 -22.25
CA ASN A 61 -71.96 -21.61 -21.32
C ASN A 61 -72.25 -20.52 -20.29
N GLY A 62 -73.50 -20.06 -20.23
CA GLY A 62 -73.92 -19.00 -19.30
C GLY A 62 -73.64 -17.58 -19.80
N GLY A 63 -73.12 -17.42 -21.02
CA GLY A 63 -72.87 -16.12 -21.65
C GLY A 63 -71.75 -15.31 -20.99
N PHE A 64 -71.62 -14.04 -21.39
CA PHE A 64 -70.54 -13.16 -20.91
C PHE A 64 -70.61 -12.84 -19.41
N GLU A 65 -71.78 -12.94 -18.77
CA GLU A 65 -71.88 -12.85 -17.29
C GLU A 65 -71.11 -13.98 -16.60
N ALA A 66 -71.13 -15.20 -17.17
CA ALA A 66 -70.37 -16.33 -16.65
C ALA A 66 -68.85 -16.16 -16.90
N VAL A 67 -68.46 -15.58 -18.04
CA VAL A 67 -67.07 -15.22 -18.35
C VAL A 67 -66.54 -14.23 -17.31
N GLU A 68 -67.28 -13.16 -17.04
CA GLU A 68 -66.90 -12.15 -16.04
C GLU A 68 -66.81 -12.75 -14.63
N ALA A 69 -67.75 -13.62 -14.25
CA ALA A 69 -67.69 -14.32 -12.97
C ALA A 69 -66.43 -15.20 -12.84
N ALA A 70 -66.10 -15.96 -13.89
CA ALA A 70 -64.89 -16.80 -13.90
C ALA A 70 -63.60 -15.97 -13.84
N ILE A 71 -63.53 -14.85 -14.58
CA ILE A 71 -62.41 -13.91 -14.48
C ILE A 71 -62.24 -13.42 -13.03
N ASN A 72 -63.33 -12.96 -12.40
CA ASN A 72 -63.27 -12.45 -11.02
C ASN A 72 -62.92 -13.54 -9.98
N ASN A 73 -63.33 -14.79 -10.20
CA ASN A 73 -63.04 -15.90 -9.28
C ASN A 73 -61.56 -16.31 -9.28
N HIS A 74 -60.87 -16.16 -10.41
CA HIS A 74 -59.49 -16.63 -10.62
C HIS A 74 -58.50 -15.51 -10.90
N LEU A 75 -58.91 -14.23 -10.74
CA LEU A 75 -58.06 -13.08 -11.00
C LEU A 75 -56.79 -13.11 -10.10
N PRO A 76 -55.58 -13.15 -10.68
CA PRO A 76 -54.34 -13.04 -9.92
C PRO A 76 -54.25 -11.73 -9.15
N GLY A 77 -53.60 -11.73 -7.99
CA GLY A 77 -53.53 -10.55 -7.11
C GLY A 77 -52.75 -9.37 -7.70
N GLU A 78 -51.92 -9.64 -8.70
CA GLU A 78 -51.11 -8.66 -9.43
C GLU A 78 -51.94 -7.85 -10.44
N LEU A 79 -53.11 -8.36 -10.86
CA LEU A 79 -53.98 -7.73 -11.85
C LEU A 79 -55.24 -7.16 -11.21
N SER A 80 -55.69 -6.02 -11.73
CA SER A 80 -57.04 -5.52 -11.55
C SER A 80 -57.83 -5.70 -12.84
N PHE A 81 -59.14 -5.95 -12.75
CA PHE A 81 -60.01 -6.15 -13.90
C PHE A 81 -61.13 -5.11 -13.91
N SER A 82 -61.36 -4.48 -15.05
CA SER A 82 -62.35 -3.40 -15.20
C SER A 82 -63.81 -3.87 -15.30
N GLY A 83 -64.03 -5.19 -15.45
CA GLY A 83 -65.30 -5.75 -15.87
C GLY A 83 -65.43 -5.85 -17.39
N LEU A 84 -66.48 -6.54 -17.86
CA LEU A 84 -66.79 -6.66 -19.29
C LEU A 84 -67.78 -5.59 -19.76
N GLU A 85 -67.38 -4.81 -20.75
CA GLU A 85 -68.29 -3.97 -21.53
C GLU A 85 -68.79 -4.76 -22.75
N VAL A 86 -70.10 -5.03 -22.78
CA VAL A 86 -70.74 -5.87 -23.78
C VAL A 86 -71.62 -5.00 -24.69
N THR A 87 -71.26 -4.87 -25.96
CA THR A 87 -72.02 -4.17 -27.01
C THR A 87 -72.63 -5.17 -28.00
N ASP A 88 -73.48 -4.75 -28.94
CA ASP A 88 -74.15 -5.66 -29.88
C ASP A 88 -73.21 -6.52 -30.73
N ASP A 89 -71.98 -6.07 -30.94
CA ASP A 89 -70.97 -6.61 -31.87
C ASP A 89 -69.71 -7.13 -31.18
N LYS A 90 -69.44 -6.77 -29.93
CA LYS A 90 -68.23 -7.17 -29.21
C LYS A 90 -68.41 -7.17 -27.69
N ALA A 91 -67.53 -7.88 -27.00
CA ALA A 91 -67.32 -7.79 -25.57
C ALA A 91 -65.86 -7.39 -25.31
N THR A 92 -65.64 -6.36 -24.50
CA THR A 92 -64.31 -5.82 -24.21
C THR A 92 -64.06 -5.79 -22.70
N GLY A 93 -62.87 -6.19 -22.26
CA GLY A 93 -62.47 -6.08 -20.86
C GLY A 93 -60.98 -5.80 -20.72
N SER A 94 -60.58 -5.05 -19.70
CA SER A 94 -59.20 -4.63 -19.49
C SER A 94 -58.66 -5.13 -18.16
N PHE A 95 -57.44 -5.65 -18.20
CA PHE A 95 -56.63 -6.01 -17.05
C PHE A 95 -55.53 -4.96 -16.88
N THR A 96 -55.39 -4.43 -15.67
CA THR A 96 -54.35 -3.44 -15.36
C THR A 96 -53.38 -4.02 -14.34
N LEU A 97 -52.10 -4.00 -14.71
CA LEU A 97 -50.95 -4.29 -13.88
C LEU A 97 -50.24 -2.97 -13.56
N SER A 98 -50.35 -2.47 -12.34
CA SER A 98 -49.65 -1.25 -11.89
C SER A 98 -48.39 -1.59 -11.11
N PHE A 99 -47.36 -0.76 -11.22
CA PHE A 99 -46.07 -0.95 -10.56
C PHE A 99 -45.41 0.38 -10.16
N SER A 100 -44.67 0.40 -9.05
CA SER A 100 -43.95 1.56 -8.52
C SER A 100 -42.59 1.77 -9.17
N ASP A 101 -42.02 0.72 -9.75
CA ASP A 101 -40.69 0.71 -10.36
C ASP A 101 -40.53 -0.54 -11.24
N LEU A 102 -39.43 -0.63 -11.99
CA LEU A 102 -39.16 -1.74 -12.91
C LEU A 102 -38.87 -3.06 -12.20
N ASP A 103 -38.40 -3.05 -10.95
CA ASP A 103 -38.13 -4.28 -10.20
C ASP A 103 -39.44 -4.91 -9.71
N GLU A 104 -40.37 -4.09 -9.19
CA GLU A 104 -41.72 -4.54 -8.88
C GLU A 104 -42.44 -5.07 -10.14
N TYR A 105 -42.25 -4.41 -11.28
CA TYR A 105 -42.80 -4.90 -12.56
C TYR A 105 -42.26 -6.29 -12.92
N ARG A 106 -40.94 -6.51 -12.81
CA ARG A 106 -40.29 -7.82 -13.05
C ARG A 106 -40.85 -8.89 -12.11
N ASP A 107 -40.97 -8.59 -10.82
CA ASP A 107 -41.48 -9.52 -9.82
C ASP A 107 -42.95 -9.92 -10.08
N LYS A 108 -43.79 -8.95 -10.43
CA LYS A 108 -45.20 -9.21 -10.76
C LYS A 108 -45.35 -10.00 -12.06
N VAL A 109 -44.56 -9.68 -13.08
CA VAL A 109 -44.52 -10.45 -14.33
C VAL A 109 -44.09 -11.89 -14.05
N ALA A 110 -43.02 -12.12 -13.30
CA ALA A 110 -42.56 -13.46 -12.93
C ALA A 110 -43.66 -14.25 -12.20
N SER A 111 -44.35 -13.59 -11.26
CA SER A 111 -45.47 -14.17 -10.51
C SER A 111 -46.65 -14.55 -11.42
N LEU A 112 -47.02 -13.69 -12.37
CA LEU A 112 -48.09 -13.94 -13.35
C LEU A 112 -47.75 -15.06 -14.34
N LEU A 113 -46.51 -15.12 -14.82
CA LEU A 113 -46.04 -16.19 -15.70
C LEU A 113 -46.07 -17.54 -14.97
N ALA A 114 -45.60 -17.58 -13.72
CA ALA A 114 -45.67 -18.78 -12.87
C ALA A 114 -47.12 -19.19 -12.58
N TYR A 115 -48.00 -18.23 -12.28
CA TYR A 115 -49.43 -18.47 -12.06
C TYR A 115 -50.10 -19.06 -13.31
N SER A 116 -49.69 -18.61 -14.49
CA SER A 116 -50.14 -19.11 -15.80
C SER A 116 -49.50 -20.44 -16.20
N GLY A 117 -48.63 -21.02 -15.35
CA GLY A 117 -47.91 -22.27 -15.66
C GLY A 117 -46.85 -22.14 -16.75
N SER A 118 -46.43 -20.91 -17.07
CA SER A 118 -45.36 -20.63 -18.03
C SER A 118 -44.00 -20.95 -17.43
N SER A 119 -43.08 -21.44 -18.28
CA SER A 119 -41.67 -21.65 -17.92
C SER A 119 -40.76 -20.51 -18.41
N ILE A 120 -41.33 -19.40 -18.87
CA ILE A 120 -40.57 -18.22 -19.30
C ILE A 120 -40.02 -17.55 -18.05
N GLU A 121 -38.70 -17.40 -18.00
CA GLU A 121 -38.04 -16.51 -17.05
C GLU A 121 -38.01 -15.11 -17.69
N PRO A 122 -38.64 -14.09 -17.07
CA PRO A 122 -38.83 -12.80 -17.71
C PRO A 122 -37.50 -12.07 -17.87
N ASP A 123 -37.23 -11.64 -19.10
CA ASP A 123 -36.12 -10.75 -19.45
C ASP A 123 -36.72 -9.45 -19.99
N ILE A 124 -36.40 -8.33 -19.33
CA ILE A 124 -36.96 -7.01 -19.61
C ILE A 124 -35.82 -6.00 -19.67
N SER A 125 -35.57 -5.48 -20.86
CA SER A 125 -34.57 -4.46 -21.15
C SER A 125 -35.26 -3.13 -21.44
N VAL A 126 -34.84 -2.09 -20.74
CA VAL A 126 -35.36 -0.73 -20.90
C VAL A 126 -34.19 0.23 -21.00
N THR A 127 -34.22 1.09 -22.01
CA THR A 127 -33.25 2.17 -22.24
C THR A 127 -34.05 3.43 -22.53
N MET A 128 -33.92 4.44 -21.66
CA MET A 128 -34.59 5.73 -21.80
C MET A 128 -33.62 6.84 -21.39
N GLY A 129 -33.65 7.96 -22.11
CA GLY A 129 -32.85 9.13 -21.77
C GLY A 129 -32.91 10.21 -22.85
N ASP A 130 -32.87 11.47 -22.42
CA ASP A 130 -32.72 12.64 -23.30
C ASP A 130 -31.50 13.45 -22.84
N SER A 131 -30.32 12.83 -22.95
CA SER A 131 -29.02 13.44 -22.68
C SER A 131 -28.18 13.50 -23.96
N PRO A 132 -27.11 14.31 -24.00
CA PRO A 132 -26.21 14.29 -25.16
C PRO A 132 -25.63 12.91 -25.45
N LEU A 133 -25.44 12.09 -24.40
CA LEU A 133 -24.86 10.74 -24.50
C LEU A 133 -25.89 9.64 -24.71
N GLN A 134 -27.18 9.86 -24.40
CA GLN A 134 -28.23 8.86 -24.57
C GLN A 134 -29.50 9.52 -25.08
N GLN A 135 -29.99 9.07 -26.23
CA GLN A 135 -31.17 9.66 -26.87
C GLN A 135 -32.20 8.59 -27.20
N GLY A 136 -33.47 8.90 -26.97
CA GLY A 136 -34.61 8.09 -27.42
C GLY A 136 -34.96 6.96 -26.46
N PHE A 137 -35.71 5.99 -26.99
CA PHE A 137 -36.31 4.94 -26.20
C PHE A 137 -36.11 3.57 -26.86
N ALA A 138 -35.67 2.60 -26.08
CA ALA A 138 -35.70 1.20 -26.46
C ALA A 138 -36.27 0.37 -25.32
N TYR A 139 -37.07 -0.60 -25.69
CA TYR A 139 -37.72 -1.52 -24.76
C TYR A 139 -37.82 -2.87 -25.43
N SER A 140 -37.52 -3.94 -24.70
CA SER A 140 -37.71 -5.30 -25.18
C SER A 140 -38.04 -6.21 -24.02
N GLU A 141 -38.99 -7.12 -24.25
CA GLU A 141 -39.33 -8.20 -23.33
C GLU A 141 -39.41 -9.54 -24.07
N ASN A 142 -39.15 -10.66 -23.37
CA ASN A 142 -39.17 -12.01 -23.96
C ASN A 142 -40.51 -12.76 -23.81
N PHE A 143 -41.57 -12.06 -23.41
CA PHE A 143 -42.92 -12.58 -23.22
C PHE A 143 -43.96 -11.61 -23.82
N THR A 144 -45.21 -12.05 -23.90
CA THR A 144 -46.32 -11.26 -24.43
C THR A 144 -47.44 -11.08 -23.40
N SER A 145 -48.37 -10.16 -23.65
CA SER A 145 -49.58 -10.04 -22.81
C SER A 145 -50.45 -11.30 -22.83
N ARG A 146 -50.34 -12.14 -23.87
CA ARG A 146 -51.00 -13.44 -23.91
C ARG A 146 -50.42 -14.40 -22.87
N ASP A 147 -49.12 -14.37 -22.67
CA ASP A 147 -48.44 -15.22 -21.68
C ASP A 147 -48.82 -14.80 -20.26
N LEU A 148 -48.93 -13.50 -19.99
CA LEU A 148 -49.41 -12.95 -18.71
C LEU A 148 -50.87 -13.32 -18.40
N LEU A 149 -51.68 -13.55 -19.43
CA LEU A 149 -53.06 -14.01 -19.31
C LEU A 149 -53.21 -15.53 -19.55
N GLY A 150 -52.12 -16.30 -19.52
CA GLY A 150 -52.14 -17.74 -19.79
C GLY A 150 -53.00 -18.55 -18.82
N TRP A 151 -53.32 -18.01 -17.64
CA TRP A 151 -54.24 -18.58 -16.66
C TRP A 151 -55.72 -18.53 -17.07
N LEU A 152 -56.11 -17.57 -17.92
CA LEU A 152 -57.52 -17.30 -18.23
C LEU A 152 -58.25 -18.48 -18.90
N PRO A 153 -57.68 -19.18 -19.91
CA PRO A 153 -58.33 -20.35 -20.49
C PRO A 153 -58.64 -21.45 -19.47
N ASP A 154 -57.72 -21.67 -18.54
CA ASP A 154 -57.84 -22.68 -17.49
C ASP A 154 -58.94 -22.32 -16.49
N ALA A 155 -59.07 -21.04 -16.15
CA ALA A 155 -60.16 -20.54 -15.31
C ALA A 155 -61.53 -20.76 -15.96
N LEU A 156 -61.66 -20.43 -17.26
CA LEU A 156 -62.92 -20.61 -18.00
C LEU A 156 -63.33 -22.08 -18.13
N VAL A 157 -62.38 -23.01 -18.32
CA VAL A 157 -62.66 -24.45 -18.33
C VAL A 157 -63.03 -24.95 -16.93
N THR A 158 -62.30 -24.51 -15.90
CA THR A 158 -62.52 -24.93 -14.51
C THR A 158 -63.92 -24.57 -14.01
N ASP A 159 -64.38 -23.36 -14.35
CA ASP A 159 -65.73 -22.89 -14.00
C ASP A 159 -66.82 -23.38 -14.98
N GLY A 160 -66.45 -24.16 -16.00
CA GLY A 160 -67.35 -24.76 -16.98
C GLY A 160 -67.96 -23.77 -17.98
N VAL A 161 -67.40 -22.56 -18.07
CA VAL A 161 -67.82 -21.51 -19.00
C VAL A 161 -67.54 -21.92 -20.44
N ILE A 162 -66.44 -22.61 -20.69
CA ILE A 162 -66.12 -23.21 -21.99
C ILE A 162 -65.82 -24.70 -21.84
N SER A 163 -65.89 -25.45 -22.95
CA SER A 163 -65.42 -26.83 -22.99
C SER A 163 -63.89 -26.91 -23.00
N ASP A 164 -63.32 -28.03 -22.52
CA ASP A 164 -61.87 -28.26 -22.55
C ASP A 164 -61.32 -28.25 -24.00
N ASP A 165 -62.12 -28.69 -24.97
CA ASP A 165 -61.78 -28.66 -26.40
C ASP A 165 -61.58 -27.22 -26.93
N ASN A 166 -62.17 -26.22 -26.27
CA ASN A 166 -62.05 -24.80 -26.63
C ASN A 166 -60.93 -24.06 -25.88
N ARG A 167 -60.20 -24.72 -24.99
CA ARG A 167 -59.14 -24.09 -24.18
C ARG A 167 -58.12 -23.35 -25.03
N SER A 168 -57.67 -23.95 -26.14
CA SER A 168 -56.68 -23.33 -27.04
C SER A 168 -57.24 -22.19 -27.89
N ASN A 169 -58.57 -22.03 -27.95
CA ASN A 169 -59.26 -21.08 -28.82
C ASN A 169 -59.63 -19.78 -28.11
N VAL A 170 -59.34 -19.65 -26.81
CA VAL A 170 -59.67 -18.46 -26.01
C VAL A 170 -58.96 -17.21 -26.52
N PHE A 171 -57.74 -17.35 -27.04
CA PHE A 171 -56.96 -16.26 -27.63
C PHE A 171 -56.74 -16.51 -29.12
N ASP A 172 -57.17 -15.56 -29.95
CA ASP A 172 -56.99 -15.64 -31.40
C ASP A 172 -55.65 -15.03 -31.80
N SER A 173 -55.49 -13.72 -31.59
CA SER A 173 -54.39 -12.94 -32.13
C SER A 173 -53.91 -11.86 -31.14
N LEU A 174 -52.64 -11.48 -31.29
CA LEU A 174 -52.11 -10.28 -30.67
C LEU A 174 -52.51 -9.07 -31.52
N GLY A 175 -52.87 -8.01 -30.82
CA GLY A 175 -53.34 -6.75 -31.36
C GLY A 175 -52.28 -5.67 -31.42
N ASN A 176 -52.70 -4.43 -31.24
CA ASN A 176 -51.79 -3.30 -31.14
C ASN A 176 -51.08 -3.36 -29.79
N ALA A 177 -49.77 -3.20 -29.83
CA ALA A 177 -48.95 -3.00 -28.65
C ALA A 177 -48.34 -1.59 -28.71
N THR A 178 -48.49 -0.82 -27.64
CA THR A 178 -47.94 0.55 -27.56
C THR A 178 -47.24 0.77 -26.24
N ILE A 179 -46.16 1.55 -26.27
CA ILE A 179 -45.46 2.01 -25.08
C ILE A 179 -45.50 3.53 -25.06
N THR A 180 -45.97 4.12 -23.96
CA THR A 180 -46.00 5.57 -23.78
C THR A 180 -45.00 5.96 -22.70
N VAL A 181 -44.11 6.89 -23.03
CA VAL A 181 -43.14 7.51 -22.10
C VAL A 181 -43.34 9.02 -22.16
N GLY A 182 -43.73 9.63 -21.05
CA GLY A 182 -44.08 11.06 -21.01
C GLY A 182 -45.18 11.42 -22.03
N SER A 183 -44.85 12.26 -23.02
CA SER A 183 -45.78 12.64 -24.10
C SER A 183 -45.63 11.84 -25.40
N GLU A 184 -44.68 10.92 -25.46
CA GLU A 184 -44.35 10.15 -26.66
C GLU A 184 -44.94 8.74 -26.59
N THR A 185 -45.47 8.26 -27.73
CA THR A 185 -46.02 6.91 -27.85
C THR A 185 -45.32 6.17 -28.97
N TYR A 186 -44.73 5.04 -28.63
CA TYR A 186 -44.03 4.13 -29.50
C TYR A 186 -44.94 2.94 -29.83
N SER A 187 -44.88 2.45 -31.06
CA SER A 187 -45.58 1.23 -31.47
C SER A 187 -44.65 0.04 -31.33
N GLY A 188 -45.11 -1.02 -30.67
CA GLY A 188 -44.44 -2.30 -30.64
C GLY A 188 -44.51 -3.04 -31.99
N ASP A 189 -43.76 -4.12 -32.13
CA ASP A 189 -43.69 -4.91 -33.35
C ASP A 189 -44.66 -6.11 -33.28
N TYR A 190 -45.62 -6.20 -34.21
CA TYR A 190 -46.60 -7.30 -34.32
C TYR A 190 -47.35 -7.72 -33.04
N GLY A 191 -47.54 -6.80 -32.08
CA GLY A 191 -48.22 -7.07 -30.81
C GLY A 191 -47.29 -7.39 -29.64
N ASP A 192 -45.98 -7.43 -29.90
CA ASP A 192 -44.93 -7.52 -28.89
C ASP A 192 -44.51 -6.11 -28.45
N LEU A 193 -44.19 -5.94 -27.17
CA LEU A 193 -43.60 -4.70 -26.67
C LEU A 193 -42.10 -4.73 -26.98
N ASP A 194 -41.76 -4.35 -28.21
CA ASP A 194 -40.38 -4.28 -28.72
C ASP A 194 -40.18 -2.99 -29.51
N VAL A 195 -39.35 -2.09 -28.99
CA VAL A 195 -39.02 -0.78 -29.55
C VAL A 195 -37.50 -0.61 -29.55
N ARG A 196 -36.93 -0.18 -30.68
CA ARG A 196 -35.47 -0.05 -30.87
C ARG A 196 -35.09 1.34 -31.40
N GLU A 197 -35.55 2.39 -30.72
CA GLU A 197 -35.32 3.78 -31.13
C GLU A 197 -34.30 4.52 -30.26
N ALA A 198 -33.65 3.84 -29.31
CA ALA A 198 -32.57 4.40 -28.51
C ALA A 198 -31.23 4.42 -29.27
N VAL A 199 -30.50 5.52 -29.10
CA VAL A 199 -29.09 5.66 -29.49
C VAL A 199 -28.26 5.88 -28.24
N ASP A 200 -27.45 4.89 -27.90
CA ASP A 200 -26.51 4.95 -26.79
C ASP A 200 -25.13 5.40 -27.28
N ASN A 201 -24.72 6.59 -26.86
CA ASN A 201 -23.40 7.17 -27.07
C ASN A 201 -22.65 7.35 -25.74
N ARG A 202 -23.01 6.62 -24.67
CA ARG A 202 -22.26 6.61 -23.41
C ARG A 202 -20.83 6.07 -23.61
N PHE A 203 -19.97 6.31 -22.63
CA PHE A 203 -18.56 5.91 -22.68
C PHE A 203 -18.39 4.41 -22.42
N SER A 204 -17.24 3.87 -22.84
CA SER A 204 -16.90 2.44 -22.67
C SER A 204 -16.02 2.15 -21.46
N SER A 205 -15.48 3.19 -20.82
CA SER A 205 -14.79 3.10 -19.54
C SER A 205 -14.88 4.44 -18.79
N VAL A 206 -14.84 4.35 -17.47
CA VAL A 206 -14.77 5.49 -16.55
C VAL A 206 -13.68 5.20 -15.53
N THR A 207 -12.74 6.13 -15.36
CA THR A 207 -11.75 6.07 -14.28
C THR A 207 -11.76 7.37 -13.49
N VAL A 208 -12.09 7.29 -12.20
CA VAL A 208 -12.02 8.43 -11.30
C VAL A 208 -10.65 8.42 -10.64
N VAL A 209 -9.82 9.42 -10.90
CA VAL A 209 -8.51 9.59 -10.27
C VAL A 209 -8.62 10.67 -9.21
N VAL A 210 -8.40 10.31 -7.95
CA VAL A 210 -8.36 11.22 -6.81
C VAL A 210 -6.92 11.37 -6.35
N THR A 211 -6.42 12.59 -6.36
CA THR A 211 -5.10 12.95 -5.84
C THR A 211 -5.30 13.84 -4.61
N PRO A 212 -5.11 13.31 -3.40
CA PRO A 212 -5.07 14.12 -2.20
C PRO A 212 -3.95 15.16 -2.30
N GLY A 213 -4.30 16.44 -2.19
CA GLY A 213 -3.33 17.53 -2.11
C GLY A 213 -2.90 17.79 -0.67
N ASP A 214 -2.59 19.04 -0.37
CA ASP A 214 -2.39 19.54 1.00
C ASP A 214 -3.67 19.26 1.84
N ALA A 215 -3.56 19.26 3.18
CA ALA A 215 -4.54 18.75 4.17
C ALA A 215 -6.03 19.12 4.03
N THR A 216 -6.43 19.95 3.06
CA THR A 216 -7.80 20.42 2.82
C THR A 216 -8.21 20.47 1.34
N SER A 217 -7.54 19.76 0.43
CA SER A 217 -7.93 19.75 -1.00
C SER A 217 -7.71 18.41 -1.69
N LEU A 218 -8.61 18.07 -2.60
CA LEU A 218 -8.55 16.88 -3.46
C LEU A 218 -8.54 17.35 -4.91
N ASP A 219 -7.51 16.97 -5.66
CA ASP A 219 -7.45 17.16 -7.11
C ASP A 219 -8.01 15.92 -7.79
N VAL A 220 -9.00 16.08 -8.66
CA VAL A 220 -9.74 14.96 -9.25
C VAL A 220 -9.68 15.04 -10.76
N SER A 221 -9.56 13.89 -11.41
CA SER A 221 -9.63 13.73 -12.86
C SER A 221 -10.52 12.53 -13.18
N VAL A 222 -11.67 12.77 -13.79
CA VAL A 222 -12.54 11.72 -14.33
C VAL A 222 -12.17 11.49 -15.77
N VAL A 223 -11.59 10.33 -16.06
CA VAL A 223 -11.21 9.89 -17.39
C VAL A 223 -12.35 9.08 -18.00
N LEU A 224 -12.78 9.47 -19.19
CA LEU A 224 -13.87 8.89 -19.95
C LEU A 224 -13.30 8.28 -21.23
N GLY A 225 -13.38 6.96 -21.36
CA GLY A 225 -12.71 6.23 -22.43
C GLY A 225 -13.64 5.51 -23.40
N ARG A 226 -13.12 5.21 -24.59
CA ARG A 226 -13.74 4.35 -25.59
C ARG A 226 -12.76 3.36 -26.18
N TRP A 227 -13.23 2.14 -26.39
CA TRP A 227 -12.45 1.09 -27.07
C TRP A 227 -12.11 1.41 -28.53
N GLN A 228 -12.83 2.34 -29.16
CA GLN A 228 -12.60 2.77 -30.54
C GLN A 228 -12.79 4.27 -30.68
N ARG A 229 -11.95 4.91 -31.50
CA ARG A 229 -12.05 6.35 -31.77
C ARG A 229 -13.42 6.68 -32.39
N PRO A 230 -14.21 7.60 -31.78
CA PRO A 230 -15.54 7.93 -32.26
C PRO A 230 -15.51 8.73 -33.56
N THR A 231 -16.67 8.79 -34.22
CA THR A 231 -16.85 9.65 -35.41
C THR A 231 -17.10 11.10 -35.00
N GLY A 232 -16.90 12.06 -35.92
CA GLY A 232 -17.10 13.49 -35.65
C GLY A 232 -18.44 13.86 -34.97
N PRO A 233 -19.59 13.31 -35.41
CA PRO A 233 -20.87 13.57 -34.73
C PRO A 233 -20.94 13.10 -33.27
N ILE A 234 -20.26 12.00 -32.93
CA ILE A 234 -20.20 11.51 -31.55
C ILE A 234 -19.27 12.40 -30.72
N VAL A 235 -18.11 12.79 -31.28
CA VAL A 235 -17.21 13.76 -30.63
C VAL A 235 -17.94 15.06 -30.29
N SER A 236 -18.76 15.59 -31.20
CA SER A 236 -19.54 16.81 -30.93
C SER A 236 -20.57 16.64 -29.79
N LYS A 237 -21.13 15.45 -29.61
CA LYS A 237 -22.03 15.15 -28.47
C LYS A 237 -21.27 15.02 -27.16
N GLU A 238 -20.06 14.47 -27.20
CA GLU A 238 -19.16 14.42 -26.05
C GLU A 238 -18.71 15.82 -25.64
N ASP A 239 -18.39 16.68 -26.60
CA ASP A 239 -18.03 18.08 -26.35
C ASP A 239 -19.21 18.82 -25.69
N GLU A 240 -20.44 18.65 -26.21
CA GLU A 240 -21.66 19.21 -25.61
C GLU A 240 -21.88 18.72 -24.17
N TYR A 241 -21.69 17.41 -23.93
CA TYR A 241 -21.77 16.83 -22.59
C TYR A 241 -20.70 17.41 -21.65
N LEU A 242 -19.42 17.41 -22.04
CA LEU A 242 -18.31 17.91 -21.20
C LEU A 242 -18.46 19.41 -20.92
N GLU A 243 -18.93 20.19 -21.89
CA GLU A 243 -19.24 21.61 -21.72
C GLU A 243 -20.38 21.83 -20.72
N SER A 244 -21.38 20.95 -20.69
CA SER A 244 -22.55 21.05 -19.81
C SER A 244 -22.27 20.81 -18.32
N ILE A 245 -21.17 20.13 -17.98
CA ILE A 245 -20.78 19.83 -16.59
C ILE A 245 -20.58 21.13 -15.79
N ASP A 246 -21.36 21.31 -14.73
CA ASP A 246 -21.31 22.51 -13.87
C ASP A 246 -20.50 22.25 -12.59
N VAL A 247 -19.17 22.27 -12.73
CA VAL A 247 -18.23 22.09 -11.61
C VAL A 247 -17.23 23.24 -11.59
N ALA A 248 -16.91 23.75 -10.40
CA ALA A 248 -15.92 24.81 -10.22
C ALA A 248 -14.52 24.34 -10.65
N ASP A 249 -13.72 25.25 -11.21
CA ASP A 249 -12.35 24.98 -11.67
C ASP A 249 -12.23 23.79 -12.65
N LYS A 250 -13.29 23.52 -13.41
CA LYS A 250 -13.34 22.50 -14.47
C LYS A 250 -12.21 22.70 -15.50
N ARG A 251 -11.46 21.63 -15.73
CA ARG A 251 -10.41 21.48 -16.74
C ARG A 251 -10.81 20.32 -17.65
N ILE A 252 -10.77 20.50 -18.97
CA ILE A 252 -11.08 19.45 -19.93
C ILE A 252 -9.82 19.19 -20.73
N ASP A 253 -9.33 17.94 -20.72
CA ASP A 253 -8.25 17.52 -21.60
C ASP A 253 -8.80 16.69 -22.78
N GLU A 254 -8.35 17.07 -23.97
CA GLU A 254 -8.77 16.44 -25.22
C GLU A 254 -7.69 15.46 -25.71
N ASP A 255 -8.08 14.20 -25.98
CA ASP A 255 -7.24 13.16 -26.59
C ASP A 255 -6.04 12.77 -25.71
N LEU A 256 -6.32 12.27 -24.50
CA LEU A 256 -5.30 11.76 -23.60
C LEU A 256 -4.66 10.47 -24.17
N PRO A 257 -3.34 10.29 -24.08
CA PRO A 257 -2.70 9.01 -24.35
C PRO A 257 -3.01 8.03 -23.21
N GLY A 258 -3.70 6.92 -23.49
CA GLY A 258 -4.08 5.94 -22.46
C GLY A 258 -4.17 4.50 -22.98
N GLU A 259 -4.77 3.62 -22.17
CA GLU A 259 -4.98 2.21 -22.51
C GLU A 259 -6.07 2.03 -23.58
N ASN A 260 -7.02 2.97 -23.63
CA ASN A 260 -8.08 2.98 -24.64
C ASN A 260 -7.64 3.70 -25.93
N ASP A 261 -8.30 3.39 -27.05
CA ASP A 261 -8.04 4.01 -28.35
C ASP A 261 -8.41 5.52 -28.38
N TYR A 262 -9.23 5.97 -27.44
CA TYR A 262 -9.65 7.36 -27.29
C TYR A 262 -10.10 7.66 -25.86
N GLU A 263 -9.51 8.70 -25.26
CA GLU A 263 -9.81 9.14 -23.89
C GLU A 263 -9.97 10.67 -23.83
N ARG A 264 -10.89 11.10 -22.99
CA ARG A 264 -11.12 12.50 -22.60
C ARG A 264 -11.13 12.57 -21.09
N SER A 265 -10.81 13.72 -20.50
CA SER A 265 -10.99 13.87 -19.05
C SER A 265 -11.66 15.18 -18.68
N VAL A 266 -12.32 15.14 -17.52
CA VAL A 266 -12.76 16.31 -16.80
C VAL A 266 -12.08 16.31 -15.43
N GLY A 267 -11.28 17.33 -15.17
CA GLY A 267 -10.58 17.51 -13.91
C GLY A 267 -11.04 18.73 -13.14
N PHE A 268 -11.02 18.68 -11.82
CA PHE A 268 -11.46 19.76 -10.93
C PHE A 268 -10.77 19.62 -9.56
N THR A 269 -10.92 20.61 -8.69
CA THR A 269 -10.36 20.60 -7.34
C THR A 269 -11.46 20.92 -6.33
N VAL A 270 -11.57 20.12 -5.27
CA VAL A 270 -12.57 20.27 -4.21
C VAL A 270 -11.90 20.31 -2.83
N LYS A 271 -12.59 20.81 -1.81
CA LYS A 271 -11.99 21.01 -0.47
C LYS A 271 -12.22 19.85 0.50
N ASN A 272 -13.23 19.04 0.23
CA ASN A 272 -13.64 17.95 1.11
C ASN A 272 -14.42 16.89 0.31
N THR A 273 -14.82 15.83 0.99
CA THR A 273 -15.49 14.68 0.37
C THR A 273 -16.97 14.95 0.03
N GLU A 274 -17.62 15.90 0.69
CA GLU A 274 -18.99 16.33 0.37
C GLU A 274 -19.01 17.10 -0.95
N GLU A 275 -18.12 18.08 -1.12
CA GLU A 275 -17.91 18.79 -2.40
C GLU A 275 -17.46 17.82 -3.52
N LEU A 276 -16.73 16.75 -3.19
CA LEU A 276 -16.36 15.70 -4.14
C LEU A 276 -17.59 14.94 -4.64
N ALA A 277 -18.45 14.48 -3.74
CA ALA A 277 -19.68 13.77 -4.09
C ALA A 277 -20.58 14.64 -4.98
N GLU A 278 -20.81 15.91 -4.61
CA GLU A 278 -21.58 16.86 -5.42
C GLU A 278 -20.98 17.09 -6.81
N ALA A 279 -19.65 17.20 -6.90
CA ALA A 279 -18.97 17.38 -8.17
C ALA A 279 -19.05 16.12 -9.07
N LEU A 280 -18.93 14.92 -8.49
CA LEU A 280 -19.08 13.67 -9.22
C LEU A 280 -20.52 13.46 -9.70
N ASP A 281 -21.51 13.76 -8.87
CA ASP A 281 -22.92 13.76 -9.25
C ASP A 281 -23.19 14.73 -10.42
N ALA A 282 -22.57 15.91 -10.40
CA ALA A 282 -22.66 16.86 -11.51
C ALA A 282 -21.97 16.36 -12.80
N VAL A 283 -20.85 15.64 -12.69
CA VAL A 283 -20.19 15.01 -13.84
C VAL A 283 -21.04 13.88 -14.40
N PHE A 284 -21.52 12.99 -13.53
CA PHE A 284 -22.27 11.81 -13.95
C PHE A 284 -23.75 12.07 -14.21
N LEU A 285 -24.25 13.27 -13.92
CA LEU A 285 -25.67 13.64 -14.01
C LEU A 285 -26.54 12.74 -13.13
N THR A 286 -26.05 12.40 -11.94
CA THR A 286 -26.68 11.53 -10.95
C THR A 286 -26.82 12.28 -9.61
N SER A 287 -27.32 11.63 -8.55
CA SER A 287 -27.47 12.24 -7.22
C SER A 287 -27.21 11.24 -6.09
N GLY A 288 -26.43 10.21 -6.38
CA GLY A 288 -26.26 9.01 -5.54
C GLY A 288 -24.82 8.76 -5.12
N SER A 289 -23.89 9.66 -5.46
CA SER A 289 -22.49 9.48 -5.11
C SER A 289 -22.25 9.80 -3.64
N GLU A 290 -21.52 8.93 -2.96
CA GLU A 290 -21.06 9.11 -1.59
C GLU A 290 -19.56 8.86 -1.52
N PHE A 291 -18.85 9.72 -0.79
CA PHE A 291 -17.41 9.58 -0.61
C PHE A 291 -17.03 9.91 0.83
N GLN A 292 -16.25 9.04 1.45
CA GLN A 292 -15.78 9.18 2.81
C GLN A 292 -14.29 8.83 2.90
N VAL A 293 -13.61 9.49 3.81
CA VAL A 293 -12.24 9.18 4.18
C VAL A 293 -12.22 8.99 5.69
N THR A 294 -11.81 7.82 6.13
CA THR A 294 -11.51 7.55 7.54
C THR A 294 -10.02 7.36 7.70
N GLU A 295 -9.47 7.86 8.80
CA GLU A 295 -8.06 7.76 9.10
C GLU A 295 -7.85 6.92 10.35
N GLU A 296 -6.97 5.93 10.24
CA GLU A 296 -6.63 5.03 11.32
C GLU A 296 -5.11 4.91 11.44
N PRO A 297 -4.57 4.62 12.64
CA PRO A 297 -3.15 4.39 12.76
C PRO A 297 -2.76 3.08 12.07
N SER A 298 -1.64 3.12 11.35
CA SER A 298 -1.04 1.91 10.81
C SER A 298 -0.64 0.94 11.91
N THR A 299 -1.00 -0.32 11.73
CA THR A 299 -0.70 -1.42 12.67
C THR A 299 0.46 -2.30 12.21
N ASP A 300 0.95 -2.09 10.98
CA ASP A 300 1.94 -2.94 10.29
C ASP A 300 3.37 -2.38 10.33
N GLY A 301 3.85 -2.03 11.53
CA GLY A 301 5.28 -1.71 11.76
C GLY A 301 5.79 -0.40 11.14
N VAL A 302 4.92 0.38 10.49
CA VAL A 302 5.16 1.74 10.01
C VAL A 302 4.23 2.69 10.74
N VAL A 303 4.74 3.77 11.34
CA VAL A 303 3.92 4.87 11.87
C VAL A 303 3.46 5.72 10.71
N GLY A 304 2.21 5.49 10.35
CA GLY A 304 1.53 6.22 9.31
C GLY A 304 0.05 6.27 9.63
N ILE A 305 -0.60 7.14 8.88
CA ILE A 305 -2.03 7.29 8.84
C ILE A 305 -2.50 6.42 7.69
N VAL A 306 -3.26 5.38 8.00
CA VAL A 306 -4.01 4.61 7.00
C VAL A 306 -5.26 5.42 6.68
N SER A 307 -5.25 6.09 5.54
CA SER A 307 -6.43 6.72 4.97
C SER A 307 -7.21 5.67 4.20
N ILE A 308 -8.41 5.36 4.67
CA ILE A 308 -9.34 4.42 4.03
C ILE A 308 -10.38 5.27 3.30
N TYR A 309 -10.33 5.21 1.97
CA TYR A 309 -11.26 5.88 1.07
C TYR A 309 -12.40 4.91 0.74
N THR A 310 -13.61 5.25 1.15
CA THR A 310 -14.79 4.43 0.89
C THR A 310 -15.87 5.22 0.19
N GLY A 311 -16.67 4.57 -0.65
CA GLY A 311 -17.78 5.26 -1.27
C GLY A 311 -18.51 4.45 -2.33
N GLN A 312 -19.47 5.14 -2.92
CA GLN A 312 -20.24 4.72 -4.07
C GLN A 312 -20.27 5.88 -5.06
N ILE A 313 -20.05 5.63 -6.35
CA ILE A 313 -20.13 6.63 -7.40
C ILE A 313 -21.12 6.09 -8.43
N ASP A 314 -22.21 6.83 -8.65
CA ASP A 314 -23.24 6.45 -9.62
C ASP A 314 -22.90 7.03 -11.00
N THR A 315 -22.57 6.13 -11.92
CA THR A 315 -22.14 6.44 -13.29
C THR A 315 -23.23 6.14 -14.34
N ALA A 316 -24.43 5.73 -13.93
CA ALA A 316 -25.43 5.09 -14.81
C ALA A 316 -25.79 5.89 -16.09
N ASN A 317 -25.75 7.22 -16.00
CA ASN A 317 -26.08 8.12 -17.11
C ASN A 317 -24.91 8.35 -18.09
N VAL A 318 -23.69 7.93 -17.73
CA VAL A 318 -22.45 8.11 -18.51
C VAL A 318 -21.83 6.76 -18.90
N CYS A 319 -22.17 5.70 -18.18
CA CYS A 319 -21.67 4.33 -18.31
C CYS A 319 -22.76 3.34 -17.85
N SER A 320 -23.05 2.28 -18.60
CA SER A 320 -24.04 1.26 -18.20
C SER A 320 -23.60 -0.19 -18.39
N SER A 321 -22.42 -0.39 -18.98
CA SER A 321 -21.82 -1.69 -19.28
C SER A 321 -20.35 -1.49 -19.66
N CYS A 322 -19.64 -0.75 -18.81
CA CYS A 322 -18.34 -0.19 -19.16
C CYS A 322 -17.34 -0.44 -18.02
N ASP A 323 -16.04 -0.41 -18.33
CA ASP A 323 -15.01 -0.68 -17.32
C ASP A 323 -14.89 0.51 -16.38
N GLU A 324 -15.23 0.28 -15.11
CA GLU A 324 -15.23 1.29 -14.05
C GLU A 324 -14.05 1.10 -13.12
N ARG A 325 -13.44 2.19 -12.69
CA ARG A 325 -12.29 2.15 -11.78
C ARG A 325 -12.19 3.44 -10.98
N ILE A 326 -11.72 3.33 -9.75
CA ILE A 326 -11.21 4.46 -8.97
C ILE A 326 -9.74 4.25 -8.64
N ASP A 327 -8.96 5.31 -8.83
CA ASP A 327 -7.55 5.39 -8.46
C ASP A 327 -7.38 6.50 -7.44
N VAL A 328 -6.79 6.17 -6.29
CA VAL A 328 -6.32 7.14 -5.31
C VAL A 328 -4.79 7.24 -5.45
N VAL A 329 -4.29 8.41 -5.80
CA VAL A 329 -2.84 8.67 -5.94
C VAL A 329 -2.27 8.95 -4.55
N THR A 330 -1.40 8.09 -4.06
CA THR A 330 -0.79 8.20 -2.74
C THR A 330 0.67 8.62 -2.90
N GLY A 331 1.02 9.77 -2.34
CA GLY A 331 2.38 10.31 -2.43
C GLY A 331 3.34 9.59 -1.48
N ALA A 332 3.69 8.33 -1.76
CA ALA A 332 4.86 7.68 -1.19
C ALA A 332 5.20 6.43 -2.02
N ASP A 333 6.39 6.41 -2.63
CA ASP A 333 7.04 5.20 -3.11
C ASP A 333 7.12 4.20 -1.94
N SER A 334 6.18 3.26 -1.88
CA SER A 334 6.32 2.06 -1.07
C SER A 334 6.55 0.89 -2.02
N ASP A 335 7.76 0.36 -1.96
CA ASP A 335 8.31 -0.71 -2.82
C ASP A 335 7.66 -2.09 -2.57
N ASP A 336 6.53 -2.18 -1.87
CA ASP A 336 5.85 -3.45 -1.58
C ASP A 336 4.49 -3.50 -2.30
N ASP A 337 4.46 -4.26 -3.39
CA ASP A 337 3.39 -4.48 -4.35
C ASP A 337 1.96 -4.62 -3.77
N VAL A 338 1.05 -3.71 -4.15
CA VAL A 338 -0.27 -4.07 -4.74
C VAL A 338 -0.62 -3.08 -5.88
N TYR A 339 0.08 -3.22 -7.01
CA TYR A 339 -0.26 -2.66 -8.32
C TYR A 339 -0.37 -1.13 -8.49
N ALA A 340 0.69 -0.37 -8.17
CA ALA A 340 1.10 0.74 -9.04
C ALA A 340 2.55 1.17 -8.84
N SER A 341 3.33 1.16 -9.91
CA SER A 341 4.70 1.69 -9.96
C SER A 341 4.77 3.23 -9.97
N ASP A 342 3.68 3.90 -9.58
CA ASP A 342 3.50 5.36 -9.56
C ASP A 342 2.80 5.89 -8.29
N GLY A 343 2.76 5.10 -7.21
CA GLY A 343 2.15 5.49 -5.93
C GLY A 343 0.62 5.45 -5.91
N ARG A 344 -0.04 4.90 -6.93
CA ARG A 344 -1.50 4.74 -6.96
C ARG A 344 -1.98 3.50 -6.23
N VAL A 345 -3.14 3.61 -5.60
CA VAL A 345 -3.92 2.47 -5.10
C VAL A 345 -5.28 2.49 -5.79
N SER A 346 -5.79 1.34 -6.20
CA SER A 346 -6.92 1.25 -7.13
C SER A 346 -7.98 0.25 -6.69
N ALA A 347 -9.25 0.56 -7.00
CA ALA A 347 -10.37 -0.38 -6.94
C ALA A 347 -11.10 -0.46 -8.29
N ILE A 348 -11.60 -1.66 -8.62
CA ILE A 348 -12.23 -1.98 -9.93
C ILE A 348 -13.76 -1.79 -9.90
N SER A 349 -14.34 -1.45 -8.75
CA SER A 349 -15.77 -1.20 -8.65
C SER A 349 -15.99 0.21 -8.13
N LEU A 350 -16.93 0.94 -8.73
CA LEU A 350 -17.37 2.25 -8.25
C LEU A 350 -18.65 2.17 -7.40
N SER A 351 -19.38 1.05 -7.45
CA SER A 351 -20.65 0.91 -6.72
C SER A 351 -20.49 0.67 -5.22
N ASP A 352 -19.36 0.09 -4.81
CA ASP A 352 -18.95 -0.07 -3.41
C ASP A 352 -17.43 -0.29 -3.40
N PHE A 353 -16.67 0.76 -3.08
CA PHE A 353 -15.21 0.70 -3.04
C PHE A 353 -14.66 0.96 -1.65
N SER A 354 -13.51 0.34 -1.39
CA SER A 354 -12.65 0.60 -0.24
C SER A 354 -11.21 0.55 -0.70
N VAL A 355 -10.50 1.67 -0.62
CA VAL A 355 -9.10 1.82 -1.03
C VAL A 355 -8.30 2.31 0.17
N GLU A 356 -7.24 1.58 0.53
CA GLU A 356 -6.37 1.94 1.65
C GLU A 356 -5.09 2.60 1.14
N SER A 357 -4.69 3.68 1.78
CA SER A 357 -3.46 4.41 1.52
C SER A 357 -2.72 4.64 2.82
N VAL A 358 -1.44 4.28 2.89
CA VAL A 358 -0.61 4.61 4.05
C VAL A 358 0.14 5.91 3.78
N ARG A 359 -0.25 6.98 4.47
CA ARG A 359 0.50 8.24 4.49
C ARG A 359 1.45 8.25 5.70
N PRO A 360 2.76 8.45 5.53
CA PRO A 360 3.68 8.60 6.66
C PRO A 360 3.40 9.90 7.43
N VAL A 361 3.65 9.89 8.75
CA VAL A 361 3.55 11.11 9.58
C VAL A 361 4.63 12.11 9.16
N THR A 362 4.22 13.36 8.89
CA THR A 362 5.16 14.44 8.55
C THR A 362 5.78 15.00 9.83
N ILE A 363 7.12 14.93 9.95
CA ILE A 363 7.83 15.58 11.04
C ILE A 363 8.30 16.97 10.62
N THR A 364 7.76 18.02 11.23
CA THR A 364 8.16 19.41 10.96
C THR A 364 9.60 19.67 11.38
N GLU A 365 10.02 19.19 12.55
CA GLU A 365 11.40 19.36 13.02
C GLU A 365 11.87 18.18 13.87
N ILE A 366 13.07 17.68 13.56
CA ILE A 366 13.86 16.81 14.43
C ILE A 366 15.01 17.62 15.01
N LYS A 367 15.14 17.65 16.33
CA LYS A 367 16.27 18.32 17.00
C LYS A 367 16.94 17.42 18.00
N ALA A 368 18.21 17.09 17.75
CA ALA A 368 19.02 16.26 18.63
C ALA A 368 20.15 17.05 19.29
N VAL A 369 20.33 16.85 20.60
CA VAL A 369 21.44 17.42 21.37
C VAL A 369 22.11 16.31 22.18
N LEU A 370 23.36 15.99 21.84
CA LEU A 370 24.20 15.06 22.57
C LEU A 370 25.17 15.82 23.47
N ASN A 371 24.96 15.72 24.79
CA ASN A 371 25.82 16.31 25.79
C ASN A 371 26.76 15.27 26.39
N VAL A 372 28.06 15.55 26.38
CA VAL A 372 29.06 14.72 27.05
C VAL A 372 29.49 15.40 28.35
N SER A 373 29.35 14.69 29.46
CA SER A 373 29.74 15.13 30.80
C SER A 373 31.26 15.05 30.99
N GLY A 374 31.79 15.83 31.92
CA GLY A 374 33.22 15.76 32.29
C GLY A 374 33.62 14.44 32.99
N GLY A 375 32.63 13.64 33.41
CA GLY A 375 32.75 12.26 33.88
C GLY A 375 32.84 11.22 32.77
N ARG A 376 32.61 11.62 31.51
CA ARG A 376 32.41 10.75 30.32
C ARG A 376 31.09 10.01 30.32
N ASP A 377 30.04 10.67 30.79
CA ASP A 377 28.65 10.21 30.62
C ASP A 377 28.06 10.95 29.42
N ALA A 378 27.27 10.26 28.60
CA ALA A 378 26.55 10.87 27.49
C ALA A 378 25.05 10.95 27.79
N THR A 379 24.45 12.10 27.50
CA THR A 379 23.00 12.31 27.52
C THR A 379 22.57 12.81 26.15
N LEU A 380 21.67 12.08 25.50
CA LEU A 380 21.07 12.46 24.24
C LEU A 380 19.64 12.96 24.50
N ARG A 381 19.31 14.15 24.02
CA ARG A 381 17.95 14.65 23.92
C ARG A 381 17.53 14.69 22.46
N VAL A 382 16.37 14.15 22.11
CA VAL A 382 15.79 14.25 20.77
C VAL A 382 14.37 14.79 20.88
N ASP A 383 14.09 15.87 20.18
CA ASP A 383 12.77 16.48 20.07
C ASP A 383 12.21 16.17 18.66
N TYR A 384 11.04 15.51 18.61
CA TYR A 384 10.27 15.24 17.38
C TYR A 384 9.03 16.14 17.39
N THR A 385 8.91 17.03 16.41
CA THR A 385 7.79 18.00 16.34
C THR A 385 6.89 17.70 15.16
N ILE A 386 5.59 17.55 15.41
CA ILE A 386 4.56 17.22 14.42
C ILE A 386 3.36 18.19 14.54
N PRO A 387 2.52 18.32 13.48
CA PRO A 387 1.25 19.02 13.55
C PRO A 387 0.35 18.50 14.68
N GLU A 388 -0.37 19.39 15.36
CA GLU A 388 -1.26 19.02 16.47
C GLU A 388 -2.42 18.11 16.02
N ASP A 389 -2.97 18.31 14.83
CA ASP A 389 -4.04 17.46 14.27
C ASP A 389 -3.61 15.98 14.16
N ASP A 390 -2.41 15.72 13.61
CA ASP A 390 -1.81 14.38 13.55
C ASP A 390 -1.55 13.82 14.96
N ALA A 391 -1.20 14.70 15.91
CA ALA A 391 -0.89 14.32 17.28
C ALA A 391 -2.13 14.04 18.13
N GLU A 392 -3.27 14.67 17.84
CA GLU A 392 -4.57 14.36 18.44
C GLU A 392 -5.06 12.99 17.99
N ALA A 393 -4.90 12.67 16.70
CA ALA A 393 -5.34 11.41 16.14
C ALA A 393 -4.43 10.22 16.53
N PHE A 394 -3.11 10.42 16.56
CA PHE A 394 -2.13 9.31 16.67
C PHE A 394 -1.12 9.44 17.80
N GLY A 395 -1.28 10.42 18.69
CA GLY A 395 -0.24 10.76 19.66
C GLY A 395 0.10 9.66 20.66
N ASP A 396 -0.86 8.81 21.02
CA ASP A 396 -0.63 7.68 21.92
C ASP A 396 0.31 6.63 21.29
N ILE A 397 0.18 6.37 19.99
CA ILE A 397 1.00 5.40 19.25
C ILE A 397 2.40 5.95 19.01
N ILE A 398 2.50 7.23 18.67
CA ILE A 398 3.80 7.92 18.56
C ILE A 398 4.51 7.89 19.91
N ALA A 399 3.80 8.14 21.01
CA ALA A 399 4.37 8.07 22.35
C ALA A 399 4.82 6.66 22.73
N GLU A 400 4.06 5.62 22.37
CA GLU A 400 4.43 4.22 22.60
C GLU A 400 5.71 3.84 21.84
N LEU A 401 5.82 4.23 20.58
CA LEU A 401 6.98 3.90 19.74
C LEU A 401 8.22 4.72 20.06
N LEU A 402 8.01 5.91 20.63
CA LEU A 402 9.07 6.76 21.17
C LEU A 402 9.37 6.50 22.65
N ASP A 403 8.76 5.49 23.27
CA ASP A 403 8.95 5.23 24.70
C ASP A 403 10.37 4.74 24.97
N PRO A 404 11.19 5.50 25.73
CA PRO A 404 12.53 5.09 26.08
C PRO A 404 12.54 4.12 27.28
N SER A 405 11.44 3.51 27.71
CA SER A 405 11.38 2.62 28.89
C SER A 405 12.33 1.43 28.87
N VAL A 406 12.85 1.07 27.69
CA VAL A 406 13.97 0.12 27.51
C VAL A 406 15.36 0.69 27.89
N ALA A 407 15.44 2.00 28.10
CA ALA A 407 16.55 2.82 28.56
C ALA A 407 16.23 3.42 29.93
N ASP A 408 17.23 3.83 30.70
CA ASP A 408 17.02 4.81 31.79
C ASP A 408 16.73 6.21 31.19
N GLY A 409 15.64 6.34 30.44
CA GLY A 409 15.24 7.54 29.72
C GLY A 409 13.84 8.03 30.09
N THR A 410 13.47 9.19 29.58
CA THR A 410 12.15 9.80 29.80
C THR A 410 11.57 10.34 28.52
N LEU A 411 10.27 10.14 28.31
CA LEU A 411 9.48 10.80 27.28
C LEU A 411 8.60 11.88 27.92
N THR A 412 8.62 13.09 27.34
CA THR A 412 7.70 14.16 27.72
C THR A 412 7.12 14.81 26.48
N THR A 413 5.87 15.25 26.55
CA THR A 413 5.21 15.97 25.45
C THR A 413 4.99 17.43 25.80
N LYS A 414 4.95 18.28 24.79
CA LYS A 414 4.60 19.70 24.93
C LYS A 414 3.86 20.19 23.69
N ASP A 415 2.72 20.83 23.94
CA ASP A 415 1.92 21.49 22.90
C ASP A 415 2.22 22.99 22.87
N ALA A 416 2.49 23.52 21.68
CA ALA A 416 2.67 24.94 21.46
C ALA A 416 2.48 25.29 19.98
N ASP A 417 1.80 26.41 19.70
CA ASP A 417 1.69 27.00 18.37
C ASP A 417 1.12 26.06 17.28
N GLY A 418 0.18 25.17 17.63
CA GLY A 418 -0.41 24.21 16.69
C GLY A 418 0.47 22.98 16.40
N LEU A 419 1.49 22.75 17.22
CA LEU A 419 2.43 21.64 17.11
C LEU A 419 2.54 20.90 18.45
N ARG A 420 2.74 19.57 18.37
CA ARG A 420 3.12 18.73 19.51
C ARG A 420 4.59 18.31 19.36
N THR A 421 5.39 18.55 20.40
CA THR A 421 6.77 18.08 20.49
C THR A 421 6.88 16.90 21.46
N TYR A 422 7.39 15.77 20.96
CA TYR A 422 7.81 14.61 21.75
C TYR A 422 9.30 14.72 22.06
N THR A 423 9.61 14.88 23.34
CA THR A 423 10.99 14.96 23.84
C THR A 423 11.39 13.62 24.44
N VAL A 424 12.36 12.96 23.82
CA VAL A 424 13.02 11.77 24.33
C VAL A 424 14.35 12.18 24.95
N GLU A 425 14.54 11.94 26.24
CA GLU A 425 15.83 12.10 26.92
C GLU A 425 16.40 10.73 27.31
N LEU A 426 17.60 10.43 26.82
CA LEU A 426 18.30 9.18 27.02
C LEU A 426 19.62 9.44 27.75
N SER A 427 19.89 8.68 28.81
CA SER A 427 21.19 8.67 29.48
C SER A 427 21.87 7.33 29.23
N GLU A 428 23.17 7.32 28.91
CA GLU A 428 23.93 6.07 28.66
C GLU A 428 24.07 5.26 29.97
N PRO A 429 23.48 4.05 30.09
CA PRO A 429 23.57 3.27 31.33
C PRO A 429 24.86 2.45 31.44
N GLU A 430 25.42 1.95 30.33
CA GLU A 430 26.78 1.38 30.21
C GLU A 430 27.15 1.18 28.72
N LYS A 431 28.39 1.54 28.33
CA LYS A 431 29.01 1.54 26.97
C LYS A 431 28.15 1.07 25.79
N SER A 432 27.81 2.05 24.93
CA SER A 432 27.00 1.99 23.69
C SER A 432 25.54 1.57 23.92
N PHE A 433 24.65 2.54 23.73
CA PHE A 433 23.22 2.36 23.88
C PHE A 433 22.52 2.38 22.51
N GLN A 434 21.66 1.39 22.27
CA GLN A 434 20.85 1.29 21.06
C GLN A 434 19.38 1.47 21.45
N TYR A 435 18.80 2.54 20.94
CA TYR A 435 17.38 2.84 20.98
C TYR A 435 16.85 2.78 19.54
N PRO A 436 15.62 2.29 19.28
CA PRO A 436 15.13 2.11 17.92
C PRO A 436 15.33 3.35 17.03
N ALA A 437 15.09 4.57 17.54
CA ALA A 437 15.25 5.79 16.73
C ALA A 437 16.68 6.38 16.75
N ALA A 438 17.57 5.91 17.64
CA ALA A 438 18.88 6.51 17.85
C ALA A 438 19.92 5.58 18.50
N THR A 439 21.16 5.64 18.02
CA THR A 439 22.32 5.03 18.68
C THR A 439 23.31 6.10 19.10
N PHE A 440 23.75 6.09 20.36
CA PHE A 440 24.79 7.00 20.82
C PHE A 440 25.69 6.35 21.87
N GLY A 441 26.87 6.92 22.08
CA GLY A 441 27.73 6.53 23.19
C GLY A 441 29.19 6.90 23.02
N LEU A 442 29.97 6.48 24.02
CA LEU A 442 31.38 6.81 24.18
C LEU A 442 32.25 5.55 24.23
N VAL A 443 33.29 5.48 23.38
CA VAL A 443 34.26 4.38 23.38
C VAL A 443 35.64 4.91 23.75
N GLU A 444 36.18 4.48 24.89
CA GLU A 444 37.57 4.77 25.27
C GLU A 444 38.55 4.08 24.32
N MET A 445 39.54 4.82 23.81
CA MET A 445 40.55 4.25 22.91
C MET A 445 41.75 3.74 23.73
N GLN A 446 42.10 2.46 23.60
CA GLN A 446 43.34 1.95 24.18
C GLN A 446 44.54 2.49 23.37
N SER A 447 45.48 3.10 24.11
CA SER A 447 46.69 3.80 23.67
C SER A 447 47.20 3.48 22.25
N GLY A 448 47.33 4.52 21.42
CA GLY A 448 47.99 4.46 20.11
C GLY A 448 47.39 5.34 19.01
N GLY A 449 46.21 5.92 19.22
CA GLY A 449 45.56 6.83 18.28
C GLY A 449 45.59 8.30 18.71
N ASP A 450 45.17 9.18 17.81
CA ASP A 450 45.12 10.62 18.01
C ASP A 450 43.94 11.09 18.89
N GLY A 451 43.39 10.29 19.80
CA GLY A 451 42.25 10.70 20.66
C GLY A 451 42.14 9.89 21.95
N ASP A 452 41.51 10.47 22.97
CA ASP A 452 41.32 9.82 24.28
C ASP A 452 40.05 8.94 24.30
N TYR A 453 39.04 9.31 23.51
CA TYR A 453 37.77 8.59 23.36
C TYR A 453 37.14 8.92 21.99
N ARG A 454 36.20 8.08 21.56
CA ARG A 454 35.39 8.26 20.34
C ARG A 454 33.94 8.45 20.72
N ILE A 455 33.29 9.39 20.06
CA ILE A 455 31.87 9.67 20.18
C ILE A 455 31.18 9.13 18.94
N ARG A 456 30.02 8.52 19.14
CA ARG A 456 29.11 8.11 18.07
C ARG A 456 27.74 8.70 18.34
N LEU A 457 27.13 9.25 17.29
CA LEU A 457 25.72 9.58 17.21
C LEU A 457 25.19 9.02 15.89
N SER A 458 24.05 8.38 15.92
CA SER A 458 23.29 7.96 14.75
C SER A 458 21.83 8.18 15.09
N LEU A 459 21.12 8.99 14.31
CA LEU A 459 19.68 9.11 14.37
C LEU A 459 19.11 8.40 13.14
N SER A 460 18.16 7.51 13.40
CA SER A 460 17.41 6.76 12.39
C SER A 460 15.94 6.78 12.81
N PRO A 461 15.24 7.93 12.76
CA PRO A 461 13.83 8.01 13.16
C PRO A 461 12.95 6.97 12.45
N GLN A 462 13.27 6.65 11.20
CA GLN A 462 12.59 5.64 10.40
C GLN A 462 12.67 4.21 10.98
N GLU A 463 13.66 3.90 11.83
CA GLU A 463 13.75 2.58 12.50
C GLU A 463 12.74 2.44 13.65
N ALA A 464 12.28 3.55 14.25
CA ALA A 464 11.24 3.55 15.29
C ALA A 464 9.86 3.90 14.73
N LEU A 465 9.83 4.84 13.79
CA LEU A 465 8.60 5.44 13.29
C LEU A 465 8.23 4.95 11.89
N GLY A 466 9.11 4.34 11.09
CA GLY A 466 8.78 3.86 9.74
C GLY A 466 8.38 4.94 8.73
N GLY A 467 8.96 4.95 7.52
CA GLY A 467 8.53 5.82 6.41
C GLY A 467 8.60 7.34 6.64
N VAL A 468 9.13 7.81 7.78
CA VAL A 468 9.14 9.21 8.19
C VAL A 468 9.99 10.08 7.28
N THR A 469 9.43 11.24 6.91
CA THR A 469 10.16 12.36 6.33
C THR A 469 10.18 13.55 7.30
N ALA A 470 11.27 14.30 7.30
CA ALA A 470 11.43 15.47 8.16
C ALA A 470 11.67 16.71 7.29
N GLU A 471 10.93 17.79 7.51
CA GLU A 471 11.18 19.05 6.79
C GLU A 471 12.54 19.65 7.18
N LYS A 472 12.90 19.49 8.46
CA LYS A 472 14.16 19.96 9.02
C LYS A 472 14.69 19.02 10.10
N THR A 473 15.98 18.70 10.01
CA THR A 473 16.73 18.01 11.05
C THR A 473 17.91 18.85 11.50
N SER A 474 18.08 19.02 12.81
CA SER A 474 19.24 19.65 13.41
C SER A 474 19.87 18.75 14.48
N ALA A 475 21.19 18.73 14.53
CA ALA A 475 21.91 17.96 15.52
C ALA A 475 23.11 18.73 16.08
N GLU A 476 23.29 18.67 17.40
CA GLU A 476 24.38 19.32 18.11
C GLU A 476 25.07 18.35 19.08
N ILE A 477 26.39 18.35 19.10
CA ILE A 477 27.21 17.56 20.03
C ILE A 477 28.08 18.52 20.83
N GLN A 478 27.95 18.47 22.16
CA GLN A 478 28.68 19.34 23.10
C GLN A 478 29.63 18.52 23.97
N LEU A 479 30.92 18.84 23.89
CA LEU A 479 31.94 18.27 24.75
C LEU A 479 32.11 19.05 26.06
N PRO A 480 32.66 18.42 27.11
CA PRO A 480 33.03 19.12 28.32
C PRO A 480 34.00 20.26 28.05
N ARG A 481 33.98 21.28 28.91
CA ARG A 481 34.98 22.34 28.88
C ARG A 481 36.40 21.75 28.91
N PHE A 482 37.28 22.30 28.07
CA PHE A 482 38.67 21.86 27.85
C PHE A 482 38.83 20.54 27.07
N ASN A 483 37.75 19.98 26.55
CA ASN A 483 37.81 18.92 25.56
C ASN A 483 37.59 19.51 24.16
N SER A 484 38.18 18.87 23.15
CA SER A 484 38.00 19.24 21.76
C SER A 484 38.00 18.01 20.86
N PHE A 485 37.30 18.09 19.75
CA PHE A 485 37.42 17.11 18.67
C PHE A 485 38.83 17.12 18.08
N THR A 486 39.24 15.99 17.52
CA THR A 486 40.51 15.88 16.80
C THR A 486 40.43 16.58 15.45
N GLU A 487 41.58 16.96 14.87
CA GLU A 487 41.62 17.65 13.56
C GLU A 487 40.92 16.84 12.44
N ASP A 488 40.96 15.51 12.52
CA ASP A 488 40.33 14.61 11.55
C ASP A 488 38.79 14.53 11.66
N ALA A 489 38.19 15.14 12.69
CA ALA A 489 36.75 15.06 12.93
C ALA A 489 35.93 15.74 11.82
N ALA A 490 36.36 16.94 11.39
CA ALA A 490 35.73 17.66 10.27
C ALA A 490 35.94 16.93 8.93
N LEU A 491 37.10 16.28 8.74
CA LEU A 491 37.38 15.50 7.53
C LEU A 491 36.54 14.22 7.45
N SER A 492 36.25 13.61 8.59
CA SER A 492 35.46 12.37 8.67
C SER A 492 33.95 12.61 8.65
N ASN A 493 33.51 13.85 8.83
CA ASN A 493 32.10 14.26 8.90
C ASN A 493 31.93 15.58 8.10
N PRO A 494 32.00 15.54 6.76
CA PRO A 494 32.05 16.74 5.92
C PRO A 494 30.80 17.60 5.99
N ASP A 495 29.65 17.00 6.32
CA ASP A 495 28.36 17.69 6.44
C ASP A 495 28.21 18.41 7.79
N TRP A 496 29.12 18.15 8.74
CA TRP A 496 29.11 18.73 10.07
C TRP A 496 30.07 19.92 10.17
N THR A 497 29.60 20.98 10.82
CA THR A 497 30.48 22.07 11.26
C THR A 497 31.07 21.71 12.62
N VAL A 498 32.40 21.48 12.67
CA VAL A 498 33.11 21.09 13.90
C VAL A 498 34.01 22.23 14.37
N GLU A 499 33.69 22.83 15.51
CA GLU A 499 34.43 23.94 16.11
C GLU A 499 34.84 23.62 17.56
N GLY A 500 36.12 23.25 17.74
CA GLY A 500 36.68 22.99 19.06
C GLY A 500 35.96 21.84 19.78
N GLY A 501 35.13 22.15 20.76
CA GLY A 501 34.36 21.19 21.55
C GLY A 501 32.90 21.01 21.11
N THR A 502 32.48 21.65 20.01
CA THR A 502 31.11 21.59 19.52
C THR A 502 31.08 21.09 18.07
N ALA A 503 30.10 20.26 17.74
CA ALA A 503 29.81 19.86 16.36
C ALA A 503 28.31 20.09 16.08
N THR A 504 27.97 20.72 14.96
CA THR A 504 26.59 21.05 14.58
C THR A 504 26.29 20.65 13.14
N LEU A 505 25.04 20.27 12.90
CA LEU A 505 24.47 19.92 11.60
C LEU A 505 23.06 20.52 11.47
N GLU A 506 22.74 21.06 10.30
CA GLU A 506 21.38 21.32 9.84
C GLU A 506 21.22 20.69 8.45
N THR A 507 20.17 19.88 8.26
CA THR A 507 19.89 19.18 7.00
C THR A 507 18.37 18.97 6.84
N SER A 508 17.92 18.61 5.65
CA SER A 508 16.57 18.09 5.39
C SER A 508 16.49 16.57 5.52
N ASP A 509 17.63 15.88 5.69
CA ASP A 509 17.64 14.43 5.87
C ASP A 509 17.12 14.05 7.27
N SER A 510 16.22 13.07 7.35
CA SER A 510 15.69 12.56 8.63
C SER A 510 16.71 11.74 9.41
N ALA A 511 17.64 11.08 8.70
CA ALA A 511 18.68 10.25 9.29
C ALA A 511 20.03 10.98 9.29
N VAL A 512 20.72 11.02 10.43
CA VAL A 512 22.01 11.68 10.55
C VAL A 512 23.00 10.81 11.31
N SER A 513 24.26 10.88 10.95
CA SER A 513 25.31 10.17 11.68
C SER A 513 26.52 11.06 11.92
N PHE A 514 27.19 10.82 13.04
CA PHE A 514 28.44 11.45 13.40
C PHE A 514 29.35 10.45 14.12
N THR A 515 30.61 10.41 13.72
CA THR A 515 31.63 9.65 14.45
C THR A 515 32.95 10.40 14.43
N ALA A 516 33.46 10.75 15.61
CA ALA A 516 34.74 11.44 15.73
C ALA A 516 35.49 11.08 17.01
N ALA A 517 36.81 11.19 16.96
CA ALA A 517 37.64 11.14 18.15
C ALA A 517 37.68 12.51 18.84
N ALA A 518 37.81 12.50 20.17
CA ALA A 518 37.97 13.69 20.98
C ALA A 518 39.16 13.53 21.94
N LYS A 519 39.81 14.65 22.26
CA LYS A 519 40.88 14.78 23.24
C LYS A 519 40.38 15.63 24.40
N GLY A 520 40.76 15.27 25.62
CA GLY A 520 40.34 16.04 26.77
C GLY A 520 40.42 15.28 28.08
N MET A 521 40.60 16.04 29.15
CA MET A 521 40.83 15.49 30.47
C MET A 521 39.50 15.34 31.21
N THR A 522 39.31 14.22 31.91
CA THR A 522 38.16 14.08 32.81
C THR A 522 38.22 15.14 33.91
N THR A 523 37.06 15.57 34.43
CA THR A 523 37.01 16.57 35.51
C THR A 523 37.81 16.11 36.73
N THR A 524 37.78 14.82 37.06
CA THR A 524 38.58 14.23 38.13
C THR A 524 40.08 14.40 37.89
N ALA A 525 40.57 14.07 36.69
CA ALA A 525 41.98 14.22 36.36
C ALA A 525 42.41 15.70 36.32
N LEU A 526 41.54 16.60 35.86
CA LEU A 526 41.77 18.04 35.86
C LEU A 526 41.90 18.57 37.29
N VAL A 527 40.95 18.23 38.17
CA VAL A 527 40.98 18.62 39.59
C VAL A 527 42.22 18.08 40.28
N VAL A 528 42.59 16.80 40.06
CA VAL A 528 43.81 16.22 40.63
C VAL A 528 45.06 16.99 40.16
N ARG A 529 45.17 17.35 38.88
CA ARG A 529 46.31 18.12 38.38
C ARG A 529 46.34 19.54 38.91
N ILE A 530 45.19 20.20 39.07
CA ILE A 530 45.09 21.52 39.71
C ILE A 530 45.56 21.43 41.17
N VAL A 531 45.11 20.43 41.92
CA VAL A 531 45.54 20.22 43.31
C VAL A 531 47.05 19.94 43.40
N LEU A 532 47.58 19.07 42.55
CA LEU A 532 49.01 18.76 42.52
C LEU A 532 49.88 19.96 42.14
N SER A 533 49.44 20.78 41.18
CA SER A 533 50.16 21.99 40.80
C SER A 533 50.12 23.06 41.89
N VAL A 534 48.99 23.24 42.58
CA VAL A 534 48.90 24.11 43.77
C VAL A 534 49.83 23.61 44.89
N LEU A 535 49.84 22.30 45.17
CA LEU A 535 50.73 21.71 46.17
C LEU A 535 52.22 21.89 45.79
N LEU A 536 52.57 21.78 44.50
CA LEU A 536 53.91 22.04 44.01
C LEU A 536 54.32 23.50 44.22
N VAL A 537 53.44 24.45 43.92
CA VAL A 537 53.69 25.87 44.17
C VAL A 537 53.88 26.14 45.65
N ILE A 538 53.05 25.55 46.52
CA ILE A 538 53.20 25.64 47.98
C ILE A 538 54.56 25.06 48.40
N ALA A 539 54.97 23.90 47.87
CA ALA A 539 56.27 23.29 48.18
C ALA A 539 57.44 24.17 47.73
N ILE A 540 57.35 24.80 46.55
CA ILE A 540 58.34 25.76 46.05
C ILE A 540 58.42 26.99 46.95
N VAL A 541 57.28 27.56 47.34
CA VAL A 541 57.21 28.71 48.26
C VAL A 541 57.82 28.34 49.62
N LEU A 542 57.48 27.17 50.18
CA LEU A 542 58.07 26.67 51.42
C LEU A 542 59.58 26.44 51.28
N ALA A 543 60.06 25.91 50.15
CA ALA A 543 61.49 25.75 49.88
C ALA A 543 62.23 27.10 49.80
N ILE A 544 61.61 28.14 49.24
CA ILE A 544 62.17 29.50 49.18
C ILE A 544 62.17 30.14 50.58
N LEU A 545 61.09 30.02 51.35
CA LEU A 545 60.97 30.59 52.70
C LEU A 545 61.91 29.90 53.69
N PHE A 546 62.05 28.57 53.62
CA PHE A 546 62.93 27.78 54.49
C PHE A 546 64.33 27.52 53.91
N ARG A 547 64.72 28.20 52.82
CA ARG A 547 66.01 28.03 52.12
C ARG A 547 67.24 28.00 53.06
N LYS A 548 67.23 28.82 54.12
CA LYS A 548 68.32 28.91 55.11
C LYS A 548 68.37 27.71 56.07
N LYS A 549 67.21 27.15 56.45
CA LYS A 549 67.12 25.98 57.33
C LYS A 549 67.43 24.69 56.56
N ILE A 550 66.98 24.58 55.31
CA ILE A 550 67.25 23.43 54.44
C ILE A 550 68.76 23.35 54.14
N ALA A 551 69.43 24.46 53.81
CA ALA A 551 70.87 24.50 53.58
C ALA A 551 71.72 24.05 54.80
N ALA A 552 71.27 24.31 56.02
CA ALA A 552 71.94 23.86 57.24
C ALA A 552 71.80 22.35 57.47
N SER A 553 70.63 21.78 57.15
CA SER A 553 70.36 20.34 57.28
C SER A 553 71.09 19.48 56.22
N VAL A 554 71.20 19.96 54.98
CA VAL A 554 71.91 19.27 53.89
C VAL A 554 73.43 19.20 54.15
N ARG A 555 74.01 20.20 54.82
CA ARG A 555 75.42 20.15 55.28
C ARG A 555 75.65 19.08 56.36
N LYS A 556 74.63 18.77 57.17
CA LYS A 556 74.67 17.71 58.20
C LYS A 556 74.48 16.31 57.60
N ALA A 557 73.78 16.19 56.47
CA ALA A 557 73.59 14.92 55.76
C ALA A 557 74.83 14.47 54.96
N ARG A 558 75.57 15.41 54.35
CA ARG A 558 76.80 15.13 53.56
C ARG A 558 77.95 14.53 54.37
N THR A 559 78.02 14.79 55.67
CA THR A 559 79.02 14.18 56.57
C THR A 559 78.69 12.72 56.90
N SER A 560 77.41 12.32 56.85
CA SER A 560 77.01 10.92 57.08
C SER A 560 77.24 10.02 55.87
N SER A 561 77.13 10.55 54.64
CA SER A 561 77.36 9.79 53.41
C SER A 561 78.84 9.55 53.11
N GLN A 562 79.74 10.43 53.55
CA GLN A 562 81.19 10.19 53.47
C GLN A 562 81.67 9.12 54.48
N MET A 563 81.03 8.99 55.64
CA MET A 563 81.35 7.91 56.60
C MET A 563 80.87 6.52 56.14
N LYS A 564 79.72 6.43 55.44
CA LYS A 564 79.26 5.16 54.83
C LYS A 564 80.16 4.66 53.70
N ALA A 565 80.66 5.57 52.85
CA ALA A 565 81.58 5.21 51.76
C ALA A 565 82.98 4.76 52.25
N VAL A 566 83.44 5.25 53.41
CA VAL A 566 84.69 4.78 54.05
C VAL A 566 84.50 3.41 54.70
N GLN A 567 83.33 3.14 55.28
CA GLN A 567 82.98 1.82 55.84
C GLN A 567 82.85 0.73 54.76
N GLU A 568 82.28 1.03 53.59
CA GLU A 568 82.19 0.07 52.48
C GLU A 568 83.57 -0.24 51.86
N LYS A 569 84.47 0.75 51.74
CA LYS A 569 85.86 0.51 51.31
C LYS A 569 86.68 -0.29 52.34
N ALA A 570 86.44 -0.10 53.64
CA ALA A 570 87.07 -0.89 54.69
C ALA A 570 86.53 -2.34 54.73
N ALA A 571 85.25 -2.56 54.39
CA ALA A 571 84.67 -3.90 54.27
C ALA A 571 85.22 -4.66 53.04
N GLN A 572 85.42 -3.99 51.91
CA GLN A 572 86.02 -4.57 50.70
C GLN A 572 87.51 -4.93 50.89
N ALA A 573 88.27 -4.16 51.67
CA ALA A 573 89.67 -4.47 52.00
C ALA A 573 89.82 -5.68 52.96
N LYS A 574 88.80 -5.97 53.78
CA LYS A 574 88.77 -7.12 54.70
C LYS A 574 88.37 -8.43 54.01
N ALA A 575 87.65 -8.35 52.88
CA ALA A 575 87.30 -9.50 52.04
C ALA A 575 88.41 -9.91 51.04
N ALA A 576 89.31 -8.99 50.69
CA ALA A 576 90.46 -9.26 49.81
C ALA A 576 91.65 -9.92 50.53
N SER A 577 91.72 -9.84 51.87
CA SER A 577 92.79 -10.48 52.67
C SER A 577 92.46 -11.92 53.11
N SER A 578 91.18 -12.30 53.14
CA SER A 578 90.74 -13.68 53.42
C SER A 578 90.85 -14.62 52.22
N SER A 579 90.72 -14.11 50.99
CA SER A 579 90.92 -14.88 49.74
C SER A 579 92.40 -15.11 49.40
N ALA A 580 93.32 -14.28 49.90
CA ALA A 580 94.77 -14.45 49.75
C ALA A 580 95.39 -15.49 50.72
N LEU A 581 94.71 -15.83 51.82
CA LEU A 581 95.15 -16.86 52.78
C LEU A 581 94.64 -18.27 52.42
N GLN A 582 93.59 -18.40 51.62
CA GLN A 582 93.08 -19.69 51.13
C GLN A 582 93.83 -20.22 49.90
N SER A 583 94.41 -19.34 49.07
CA SER A 583 95.23 -19.73 47.91
C SER A 583 96.66 -20.18 48.27
N ALA A 584 97.17 -19.80 49.46
CA ALA A 584 98.45 -20.26 49.99
C ALA A 584 98.39 -21.67 50.64
N GLY A 585 97.21 -22.12 51.09
CA GLY A 585 97.00 -23.47 51.66
C GLY A 585 96.82 -24.58 50.61
N ALA A 586 96.37 -24.23 49.40
CA ALA A 586 96.14 -25.18 48.31
C ALA A 586 97.43 -25.61 47.58
N GLN A 587 98.51 -24.81 47.66
CA GLN A 587 99.82 -25.16 47.09
C GLN A 587 100.67 -26.08 47.98
N TRP A 588 100.29 -26.29 49.25
CA TRP A 588 101.01 -27.18 50.17
C TRP A 588 100.47 -28.63 50.17
N ASN A 589 99.19 -28.85 49.83
CA ASN A 589 98.57 -30.18 49.84
C ASN A 589 98.71 -30.97 48.52
N ALA A 590 99.22 -30.34 47.45
CA ALA A 590 99.51 -31.02 46.17
C ALA A 590 100.92 -31.65 46.11
N ALA A 591 101.77 -31.40 47.10
CA ALA A 591 103.16 -31.88 47.14
C ALA A 591 103.37 -33.19 47.93
N LEU A 592 102.32 -33.80 48.50
CA LEU A 592 102.44 -34.95 49.42
C LEU A 592 101.75 -36.26 48.96
N ALA A 593 101.21 -36.34 47.73
CA ALA A 593 100.35 -37.46 47.31
C ALA A 593 100.72 -38.16 45.99
N GLN A 594 101.99 -38.13 45.55
CA GLN A 594 102.48 -38.98 44.46
C GLN A 594 103.89 -39.53 44.76
N GLN A 595 103.92 -40.59 45.57
CA GLN A 595 105.05 -41.49 45.74
C GLN A 595 104.48 -42.93 45.67
N ASP A 596 105.09 -43.77 44.83
CA ASP A 596 104.82 -45.20 44.53
C ASP A 596 103.61 -45.53 43.63
N GLN A 597 103.67 -46.32 42.54
CA GLN A 597 104.65 -47.17 41.81
C GLN A 597 104.09 -47.35 40.37
N GLN A 598 104.79 -47.31 39.22
CA GLN A 598 105.96 -48.04 38.69
C GLN A 598 105.60 -49.37 37.97
N ALA A 599 105.69 -49.40 36.62
CA ALA A 599 106.30 -50.48 35.80
C ALA A 599 106.18 -50.26 34.26
N SER A 600 107.32 -50.48 33.56
CA SER A 600 107.53 -50.83 32.13
C SER A 600 107.34 -49.80 30.98
N THR A 601 108.47 -49.46 30.33
CA THR A 601 108.68 -48.91 28.96
C THR A 601 109.10 -50.06 28.00
N PRO A 602 109.10 -49.98 26.63
CA PRO A 602 109.48 -48.86 25.74
C PRO A 602 108.55 -48.66 24.50
N GLY A 603 108.62 -47.62 23.66
CA GLY A 603 109.48 -46.45 23.55
C GLY A 603 109.17 -45.72 22.22
N GLY A 604 108.63 -44.48 22.31
CA GLY A 604 108.33 -43.51 21.23
C GLY A 604 107.19 -43.92 20.28
N PRO A 605 106.28 -43.05 19.79
CA PRO A 605 106.16 -41.57 19.81
C PRO A 605 104.87 -41.07 20.54
N ASN A 606 104.62 -39.75 20.67
CA ASN A 606 103.31 -39.09 20.98
C ASN A 606 103.55 -37.56 21.18
N GLY A 607 102.71 -36.59 20.80
CA GLY A 607 101.32 -36.63 20.34
C GLY A 607 100.32 -36.34 21.47
N ALA A 608 99.98 -35.06 21.72
CA ALA A 608 98.66 -34.52 22.11
C ALA A 608 98.84 -33.06 22.61
N ALA A 609 98.32 -32.04 21.94
CA ALA A 609 96.90 -31.71 21.73
C ALA A 609 96.22 -31.23 23.02
N GLY A 610 95.84 -29.94 23.01
CA GLY A 610 94.84 -29.37 23.89
C GLY A 610 93.46 -30.01 23.65
N PRO A 611 92.52 -29.80 24.58
CA PRO A 611 91.44 -30.74 24.84
C PRO A 611 90.30 -30.65 23.82
N GLY A 612 89.89 -31.82 23.30
CA GLY A 612 88.47 -32.15 23.11
C GLY A 612 87.91 -32.65 24.45
N SER A 613 86.62 -32.90 24.64
CA SER A 613 85.46 -32.99 23.77
C SER A 613 84.30 -33.41 24.67
N SER A 614 83.07 -33.02 24.34
CA SER A 614 81.91 -33.94 24.48
C SER A 614 80.70 -33.35 23.74
N SER A 615 80.38 -33.97 22.60
CA SER A 615 79.04 -33.99 21.96
C SER A 615 78.11 -34.97 22.74
N PRO A 616 76.83 -35.25 22.39
CA PRO A 616 76.02 -34.88 21.20
C PRO A 616 74.55 -34.46 21.50
N GLN A 617 73.76 -34.20 20.43
CA GLN A 617 72.31 -33.84 20.37
C GLN A 617 71.35 -34.99 20.83
N PRO A 618 69.97 -34.97 20.69
CA PRO A 618 69.00 -33.96 20.19
C PRO A 618 67.62 -33.86 20.95
N LEU A 619 66.67 -33.10 20.36
CA LEU A 619 65.19 -33.24 20.36
C LEU A 619 64.26 -32.38 21.27
N ALA A 620 63.32 -31.72 20.55
CA ALA A 620 61.89 -31.49 20.80
C ALA A 620 61.40 -30.44 21.81
N GLY A 621 60.57 -29.51 21.31
CA GLY A 621 59.61 -28.73 22.11
C GLY A 621 59.29 -27.32 21.56
N SER A 622 58.25 -27.21 20.73
CA SER A 622 57.48 -25.96 20.51
C SER A 622 56.72 -25.54 21.80
N PRO A 623 55.96 -24.42 21.86
CA PRO A 623 55.79 -23.28 20.94
C PRO A 623 55.90 -21.89 21.61
N GLY A 624 55.91 -20.84 20.79
CA GLY A 624 55.21 -19.59 21.12
C GLY A 624 56.06 -18.33 21.30
N GLY A 625 55.61 -17.25 20.66
CA GLY A 625 55.81 -15.89 21.18
C GLY A 625 56.52 -14.90 20.25
N GLN A 626 55.71 -14.16 19.49
CA GLN A 626 55.69 -12.68 19.44
C GLN A 626 56.94 -11.91 18.95
N GLN A 627 56.69 -11.06 17.93
CA GLN A 627 57.20 -9.67 17.76
C GLN A 627 58.73 -9.47 17.57
N GLN A 628 59.30 -8.55 16.78
CA GLN A 628 58.90 -7.42 15.95
C GLN A 628 60.14 -7.02 15.10
N TRP A 629 59.93 -6.49 13.89
CA TRP A 629 60.70 -5.46 13.16
C TRP A 629 62.24 -5.33 13.25
N ARG A 630 62.91 -5.34 12.08
CA ARG A 630 63.60 -4.16 11.48
C ARG A 630 64.33 -4.47 10.16
N GLY A 631 64.16 -3.59 9.17
CA GLY A 631 65.23 -3.17 8.23
C GLY A 631 65.12 -3.64 6.77
N GLY A 632 64.75 -2.71 5.86
CA GLY A 632 64.94 -2.83 4.40
C GLY A 632 66.42 -2.67 3.97
N PRO A 633 66.77 -2.29 2.70
CA PRO A 633 65.92 -1.70 1.66
C PRO A 633 66.16 -2.17 0.19
N ALA A 634 65.39 -1.54 -0.72
CA ALA A 634 65.73 -1.10 -2.08
C ALA A 634 65.49 -2.02 -3.30
N GLY A 635 64.74 -1.46 -4.28
CA GLY A 635 64.94 -1.76 -5.70
C GLY A 635 63.68 -1.87 -6.59
N ASN A 636 63.06 -0.75 -6.97
CA ASN A 636 62.24 -0.60 -8.20
C ASN A 636 63.20 -0.49 -9.42
N PRO A 637 62.81 -0.42 -10.74
CA PRO A 637 61.46 -0.20 -11.30
C PRO A 637 61.10 -0.94 -12.62
N GLY A 638 59.84 -0.81 -13.06
CA GLY A 638 59.46 -1.03 -14.47
C GLY A 638 57.95 -1.04 -14.72
N GLY A 639 57.40 0.06 -15.26
CA GLY A 639 56.17 0.04 -16.08
C GLY A 639 56.53 -0.04 -17.57
N PRO A 640 55.64 0.29 -18.54
CA PRO A 640 54.18 0.47 -18.49
C PRO A 640 53.46 -0.38 -19.60
N SER A 641 52.12 -0.33 -19.70
CA SER A 641 51.36 -0.14 -20.96
C SER A 641 49.86 -0.47 -20.87
N ALA A 642 49.09 0.30 -21.63
CA ALA A 642 47.63 0.37 -21.76
C ALA A 642 47.00 -0.72 -22.64
N SER A 643 45.64 -0.75 -22.69
CA SER A 643 44.73 -1.11 -23.82
C SER A 643 43.35 -1.52 -23.25
N THR A 644 42.28 -0.72 -23.38
CA THR A 644 41.26 -0.65 -24.46
C THR A 644 40.46 -1.94 -24.76
N LEU A 645 39.12 -1.76 -24.76
CA LEU A 645 37.97 -2.63 -25.07
C LEU A 645 38.11 -3.64 -26.23
N PRO A 646 37.13 -4.56 -26.35
CA PRO A 646 36.35 -4.56 -27.60
C PRO A 646 34.84 -4.80 -27.47
N VAL A 647 34.16 -4.39 -28.55
CA VAL A 647 32.74 -4.46 -28.92
C VAL A 647 32.35 -5.84 -29.51
N ALA A 648 31.03 -6.12 -29.49
CA ALA A 648 30.23 -7.28 -29.95
C ALA A 648 30.53 -7.88 -31.35
N PRO A 649 29.89 -9.03 -31.70
CA PRO A 649 28.81 -9.00 -32.72
C PRO A 649 27.64 -10.03 -32.56
N PRO A 650 26.60 -9.98 -33.43
CA PRO A 650 25.22 -10.49 -33.21
C PRO A 650 24.83 -11.71 -34.07
N ILE A 651 23.73 -12.41 -33.77
CA ILE A 651 22.99 -13.28 -34.74
C ILE A 651 21.50 -13.41 -34.33
N GLY A 652 20.59 -13.20 -35.29
CA GLY A 652 19.15 -13.44 -35.16
C GLY A 652 18.68 -14.81 -35.69
N GLY A 653 17.38 -15.07 -35.54
CA GLY A 653 16.69 -16.21 -36.16
C GLY A 653 15.36 -16.50 -35.48
N GLY A 654 14.24 -16.28 -36.19
CA GLY A 654 12.89 -16.46 -35.67
C GLY A 654 12.36 -17.89 -35.70
N ALA A 655 11.22 -18.09 -35.05
CA ALA A 655 10.26 -19.16 -35.33
C ALA A 655 8.88 -18.77 -34.77
N ALA A 656 7.84 -19.05 -35.55
CA ALA A 656 6.43 -18.85 -35.24
C ALA A 656 5.85 -20.05 -34.46
N SER A 657 4.90 -19.77 -33.57
CA SER A 657 3.86 -20.70 -33.08
C SER A 657 2.85 -19.89 -32.25
N ALA A 658 1.68 -19.55 -32.81
CA ALA A 658 0.42 -20.28 -32.64
C ALA A 658 -0.22 -20.07 -31.24
N ALA A 659 -1.34 -19.33 -31.26
CA ALA A 659 -2.23 -19.07 -30.13
C ALA A 659 -2.97 -20.33 -29.64
N PRO A 660 -3.38 -20.38 -28.37
CA PRO A 660 -4.50 -21.19 -27.92
C PRO A 660 -5.78 -20.35 -27.74
N ARG A 661 -6.90 -20.93 -28.17
CA ARG A 661 -8.27 -20.53 -27.85
C ARG A 661 -8.64 -20.95 -26.42
N PRO A 662 -9.62 -20.30 -25.78
CA PRO A 662 -10.06 -20.65 -24.43
C PRO A 662 -10.99 -21.88 -24.45
N GLU A 663 -10.76 -22.81 -23.53
CA GLU A 663 -11.67 -23.92 -23.24
C GLU A 663 -12.42 -23.66 -21.94
N ASP A 664 -13.67 -24.10 -21.95
CA ASP A 664 -14.66 -24.19 -20.88
C ASP A 664 -14.10 -24.37 -19.46
N TRP A 665 -14.59 -23.55 -18.52
CA TRP A 665 -14.77 -24.01 -17.15
C TRP A 665 -16.16 -23.65 -16.63
N SER A 666 -17.06 -24.63 -16.73
CA SER A 666 -18.28 -24.71 -15.96
C SER A 666 -18.07 -25.60 -14.73
N ALA A 667 -18.59 -25.12 -13.59
CA ALA A 667 -19.06 -25.84 -12.42
C ALA A 667 -18.14 -26.87 -11.71
N ASN A 668 -17.81 -26.57 -10.44
CA ASN A 668 -18.13 -27.49 -9.36
C ASN A 668 -18.24 -26.77 -8.00
N PHE A 669 -19.48 -26.64 -7.55
CA PHE A 669 -19.87 -26.54 -6.16
C PHE A 669 -19.50 -27.84 -5.43
N SER A 670 -18.88 -27.74 -4.26
CA SER A 670 -19.07 -28.73 -3.21
C SER A 670 -18.90 -28.07 -1.85
N GLU A 671 -20.01 -28.08 -1.12
CA GLU A 671 -20.20 -27.74 0.27
C GLU A 671 -19.12 -28.36 1.19
N HIS A 672 -18.69 -27.61 2.21
CA HIS A 672 -18.35 -28.21 3.50
C HIS A 672 -18.73 -27.28 4.65
N SER A 673 -19.55 -27.84 5.54
CA SER A 673 -20.17 -27.21 6.70
C SER A 673 -19.19 -26.82 7.82
N LEU A 674 -19.60 -25.78 8.57
CA LEU A 674 -19.63 -25.69 10.04
C LEU A 674 -18.44 -26.24 10.85
N MET A 675 -17.60 -25.31 11.31
CA MET A 675 -17.28 -25.10 12.75
C MET A 675 -16.71 -23.71 12.96
#